data_AF-A0AAX0VU95-F1
#
_entry.id   AF-A0AAX0VU95-F1
#
_cell.length_a   1.000
_cell.length_b   1.000
_cell.length_c   1.000
_cell.angle_alpha   90.00
_cell.angle_beta   90.00
_cell.angle_gamma   90.00
#
_symmetry.space_group_name_H-M   'P 1'
#
loop_
_entity.id
_entity.type
_entity.pdbx_description
1 polymer ?
#
loop_
_entity_poly.entity_id
_entity_poly.type
_entity_poly.pdbx_seq_one_letter_code
_entity_poly.pdbx_strand_id
1 'polypeptide(L)'
;MDMQIALRSNPLGDLTAENDNRMLNDAFVATGDFRTLIESDDRTVVVGRRGTGKSALFLQLKKHWEKDKHIEVLSFAPEDSEIIGFRSLMKPFSESFNLSRAATRLLWRYALLMEIASYIAGNYKTSSLVDRDHDLRGHIDRWNQAKGTFLTKCRKIAKEFLTSDSCEEAVGDLSGNLDLEAVEERVIELLGKAKKRIVILMDRLDEGYEPDAVGIGIIAGLAYAAIELNKKSDQIRPIVFLRDNIYRALAKEDPDYSRNIEGQVIRLHWDWAQLLILATGRLKISFSLDVEKDQRVWDRCTAGDLQGREGFKKCLQFTLYRPRDLLSLLNEAFFCAARQSRDRAVIDDLEYAAQSISLARLEDLWKEYQKIFPAIQATTSCFKDGEPELTASHALNKISSTFDGLEETGNHSALAEARLLQPSGILQSLYSIGFIGVHDSNSSSYSFCHDGRTPDKGFSDLDKILIHPCYWLGLNLSKNALTEGEAEEINDEYDIKVQSCNPQIRSTKIGQVISQLDRIPLGHEGDREFESWCLESLRIVFAAHLINIQPHPNGAAVQRRDIVGTNNEGSTFWRRVFADYKCRQVVFDAKNYKDLGPSEYRQLQSYLVGSYGKLGFIINRDLDENLHNGKDLDWVKEVYQGHGSLIVKLPAKFLCKLLQKLRSPEKHDAIDKQMNSLLDTYERNYLSIKSTNTRGKKSKQTKVAEV
;
A
#
# COMPACT_ATOMS: atom_id res chain seq x y z
N MET A 1 36.13 -25.66 -28.73
CA MET A 1 36.08 -24.21 -28.47
C MET A 1 35.64 -24.10 -27.04
N ASP A 2 36.59 -23.89 -26.14
CA ASP A 2 36.38 -24.05 -24.71
C ASP A 2 35.39 -23.00 -24.20
N MET A 3 34.37 -23.45 -23.48
CA MET A 3 33.34 -22.62 -22.90
C MET A 3 33.91 -21.98 -21.62
N GLN A 4 34.89 -21.08 -21.76
CA GLN A 4 35.40 -20.32 -20.62
C GLN A 4 34.37 -19.28 -20.21
N ILE A 5 33.71 -19.52 -19.08
CA ILE A 5 32.93 -18.49 -18.41
C ILE A 5 33.90 -17.40 -17.96
N ALA A 6 33.93 -16.27 -18.66
CA ALA A 6 34.59 -15.09 -18.14
C ALA A 6 33.95 -14.77 -16.78
N LEU A 7 34.76 -14.72 -15.71
CA LEU A 7 34.27 -14.53 -14.35
C LEU A 7 33.66 -13.13 -14.21
N ARG A 8 32.36 -13.03 -14.49
CA ARG A 8 31.54 -11.82 -14.40
C ARG A 8 30.57 -12.02 -13.25
N SER A 9 30.38 -11.00 -12.43
CA SER A 9 29.38 -11.02 -11.35
C SER A 9 27.97 -11.25 -11.87
N ASN A 10 27.63 -10.65 -13.02
CA ASN A 10 26.33 -10.77 -13.67
C ASN A 10 26.50 -11.35 -15.09
N PRO A 11 26.68 -12.68 -15.24
CA PRO A 11 26.94 -13.29 -16.54
C PRO A 11 25.80 -13.06 -17.55
N LEU A 12 24.54 -12.99 -17.10
CA LEU A 12 23.35 -12.81 -17.94
C LEU A 12 22.89 -11.35 -18.04
N GLY A 13 23.72 -10.39 -17.63
CA GLY A 13 23.39 -8.96 -17.66
C GLY A 13 22.84 -8.41 -16.35
N ASP A 14 22.65 -7.10 -16.30
CA ASP A 14 22.23 -6.38 -15.09
C ASP A 14 20.74 -6.64 -14.77
N LEU A 15 20.39 -6.54 -13.49
CA LEU A 15 19.03 -6.69 -13.00
C LEU A 15 18.18 -5.43 -13.22
N THR A 16 18.82 -4.26 -13.36
CA THR A 16 18.15 -3.00 -13.70
C THR A 16 18.24 -2.75 -15.21
N ALA A 17 17.08 -2.53 -15.83
CA ALA A 17 16.98 -2.38 -17.28
C ALA A 17 17.81 -1.21 -17.82
N GLU A 18 17.97 -0.15 -17.03
CA GLU A 18 18.72 1.06 -17.37
C GLU A 18 20.23 0.83 -17.45
N ASN A 19 20.75 -0.14 -16.68
CA ASN A 19 22.15 -0.52 -16.70
C ASN A 19 22.42 -1.66 -17.69
N ASP A 20 21.39 -2.41 -18.09
CA ASP A 20 21.49 -3.60 -18.91
C ASP A 20 21.47 -3.34 -20.43
N ASN A 21 21.86 -2.13 -20.86
CA ASN A 21 21.64 -1.64 -22.23
C ASN A 21 22.10 -2.60 -23.35
N ARG A 22 23.25 -3.28 -23.19
CA ARG A 22 23.78 -4.18 -24.23
C ARG A 22 22.98 -5.48 -24.29
N MET A 23 22.88 -6.20 -23.17
CA MET A 23 22.20 -7.49 -23.12
C MET A 23 20.72 -7.34 -23.43
N LEU A 24 20.08 -6.28 -22.94
CA LEU A 24 18.69 -5.98 -23.23
C LEU A 24 18.45 -5.72 -24.72
N ASN A 25 19.40 -5.13 -25.46
CA ASN A 25 19.20 -4.93 -26.91
C ASN A 25 19.37 -6.23 -27.69
N ASP A 26 20.34 -7.04 -27.30
CA ASP A 26 20.73 -8.23 -28.04
C ASP A 26 19.80 -9.43 -27.74
N ALA A 27 19.18 -9.47 -26.55
CA ALA A 27 18.29 -10.55 -26.09
C ALA A 27 16.94 -10.06 -25.54
N PHE A 28 16.35 -9.01 -26.14
CA PHE A 28 14.97 -8.65 -25.82
C PHE A 28 13.97 -9.70 -26.31
N VAL A 29 13.02 -10.07 -25.46
CA VAL A 29 11.90 -10.93 -25.85
C VAL A 29 10.70 -10.06 -26.20
N ALA A 30 10.37 -10.00 -27.50
CA ALA A 30 9.20 -9.29 -28.00
C ALA A 30 7.92 -10.10 -27.71
N THR A 31 7.39 -9.94 -26.50
CA THR A 31 6.15 -10.58 -26.02
C THR A 31 4.92 -10.11 -26.79
N GLY A 32 3.78 -10.78 -26.59
CA GLY A 32 2.49 -10.34 -27.10
C GLY A 32 2.17 -8.91 -26.67
N ASP A 33 2.44 -8.56 -25.41
CA ASP A 33 2.22 -7.21 -24.87
C ASP A 33 2.99 -6.13 -25.63
N PHE A 34 4.26 -6.39 -25.96
CA PHE A 34 5.05 -5.47 -26.77
C PHE A 34 4.44 -5.26 -28.15
N ARG A 35 3.99 -6.35 -28.81
CA ARG A 35 3.35 -6.28 -30.13
C ARG A 35 2.03 -5.52 -30.08
N THR A 36 1.18 -5.80 -29.09
CA THR A 36 -0.08 -5.08 -28.90
C THR A 36 0.14 -3.57 -28.75
N LEU A 37 1.16 -3.14 -28.00
CA LEU A 37 1.45 -1.72 -27.81
C LEU A 37 1.94 -0.99 -29.06
N ILE A 38 2.62 -1.69 -29.99
CA ILE A 38 3.10 -1.11 -31.25
C ILE A 38 2.07 -1.21 -32.39
N GLU A 39 1.22 -2.23 -32.38
CA GLU A 39 0.23 -2.52 -33.44
C GLU A 39 -1.14 -1.90 -33.18
N SER A 40 -1.48 -1.64 -31.91
CA SER A 40 -2.80 -1.16 -31.50
C SER A 40 -2.72 0.07 -30.60
N ASP A 41 -3.73 0.93 -30.74
CA ASP A 41 -3.90 2.15 -29.94
C ASP A 41 -4.94 2.01 -28.81
N ASP A 42 -5.48 0.80 -28.58
CA ASP A 42 -6.57 0.53 -27.63
C ASP A 42 -6.17 0.58 -26.14
N ARG A 43 -4.91 0.22 -25.82
CA ARG A 43 -4.39 0.20 -24.44
C ARG A 43 -3.41 1.33 -24.19
N THR A 44 -3.71 2.16 -23.20
CA THR A 44 -2.93 3.35 -22.82
C THR A 44 -2.15 3.12 -21.52
N VAL A 45 -2.56 2.17 -20.69
CA VAL A 45 -1.98 1.95 -19.35
C VAL A 45 -1.35 0.57 -19.28
N VAL A 46 -0.05 0.50 -19.01
CA VAL A 46 0.71 -0.74 -18.80
C VAL A 46 0.87 -0.97 -17.30
N VAL A 47 0.40 -2.10 -16.80
CA VAL A 47 0.46 -2.43 -15.37
C VAL A 47 1.33 -3.66 -15.16
N GLY A 48 2.17 -3.62 -14.13
CA GLY A 48 2.93 -4.80 -13.72
C GLY A 48 3.58 -4.64 -12.35
N ARG A 49 3.87 -5.77 -11.69
CA ARG A 49 4.58 -5.78 -10.40
C ARG A 49 6.05 -5.36 -10.56
N ARG A 50 6.76 -5.17 -9.45
CA ARG A 50 8.21 -4.93 -9.48
C ARG A 50 8.92 -6.16 -10.05
N GLY A 51 9.78 -5.95 -11.05
CA GLY A 51 10.55 -7.02 -11.70
C GLY A 51 9.92 -7.64 -12.94
N THR A 52 8.69 -7.26 -13.34
CA THR A 52 8.00 -7.81 -14.53
C THR A 52 8.48 -7.26 -15.88
N GLY A 53 9.46 -6.35 -15.89
CA GLY A 53 10.04 -5.81 -17.13
C GLY A 53 9.42 -4.51 -17.67
N LYS A 54 8.65 -3.75 -16.87
CA LYS A 54 8.09 -2.44 -17.29
C LYS A 54 9.14 -1.49 -17.90
N SER A 55 10.24 -1.25 -17.20
CA SER A 55 11.30 -0.34 -17.67
C SER A 55 12.06 -0.91 -18.88
N ALA A 56 12.19 -2.24 -18.97
CA ALA A 56 12.74 -2.89 -20.17
C ALA A 56 11.82 -2.69 -21.39
N LEU A 57 10.51 -2.83 -21.20
CA LEU A 57 9.49 -2.58 -22.22
C LEU A 57 9.47 -1.11 -22.64
N PHE A 58 9.54 -0.18 -21.68
CA PHE A 58 9.66 1.26 -21.93
C PHE A 58 10.86 1.60 -22.82
N LEU A 59 12.05 1.08 -22.51
CA LEU A 59 13.27 1.33 -23.29
C LEU A 59 13.17 0.77 -24.71
N GLN A 60 12.54 -0.40 -24.87
CA GLN A 60 12.41 -1.04 -26.18
C GLN A 60 11.32 -0.41 -27.05
N LEU A 61 10.20 0.02 -26.47
CA LEU A 61 9.19 0.82 -27.18
C LEU A 61 9.78 2.14 -27.66
N LYS A 62 10.55 2.82 -26.80
CA LYS A 62 11.28 4.03 -27.18
C LYS A 62 12.17 3.78 -28.40
N LYS A 63 13.04 2.76 -28.32
CA LYS A 63 13.95 2.39 -29.43
C LYS A 63 13.22 1.94 -30.69
N HIS A 64 12.05 1.32 -30.56
CA HIS A 64 11.25 0.88 -31.70
C HIS A 64 10.73 2.10 -32.49
N TRP A 65 10.08 3.04 -31.81
CA TRP A 65 9.48 4.21 -32.46
C TRP A 65 10.49 5.27 -32.89
N GLU A 66 11.63 5.41 -32.20
CA GLU A 66 12.73 6.30 -32.62
C GLU A 66 13.33 5.94 -34.00
N LYS A 67 13.08 4.72 -34.51
CA LYS A 67 13.51 4.32 -35.86
C LYS A 67 12.71 5.00 -36.97
N ASP A 68 11.46 5.39 -36.69
CA ASP A 68 10.60 6.05 -37.67
C ASP A 68 10.77 7.57 -37.57
N LYS A 69 11.22 8.20 -38.66
CA LYS A 69 11.45 9.65 -38.73
C LYS A 69 10.15 10.47 -38.65
N HIS A 70 8.98 9.86 -38.85
CA HIS A 70 7.68 10.51 -38.73
C HIS A 70 7.13 10.46 -37.30
N ILE A 71 7.72 9.63 -36.44
CA ILE A 71 7.34 9.50 -35.04
C ILE A 71 8.35 10.27 -34.19
N GLU A 72 7.86 11.02 -33.22
CA GLU A 72 8.67 11.57 -32.15
C GLU A 72 8.30 10.90 -30.83
N VAL A 73 9.30 10.55 -30.02
CA VAL A 73 9.08 9.93 -28.72
C VAL A 73 9.42 10.92 -27.60
N LEU A 74 8.41 11.32 -26.83
CA LEU A 74 8.57 12.09 -25.60
C LEU A 74 8.57 11.14 -24.41
N SER A 75 9.68 11.09 -23.66
CA SER A 75 9.85 10.17 -22.54
C SER A 75 9.93 10.92 -21.21
N PHE A 76 9.08 10.55 -20.25
CA PHE A 76 9.01 11.12 -18.92
C PHE A 76 9.24 10.04 -17.86
N ALA A 77 10.19 10.29 -16.96
CA ALA A 77 10.48 9.43 -15.82
C ALA A 77 10.85 10.35 -14.64
N PRO A 78 9.83 10.86 -13.91
CA PRO A 78 10.06 11.88 -12.90
C PRO A 78 10.84 11.33 -11.71
N GLU A 79 11.71 12.15 -11.15
CA GLU A 79 12.47 11.81 -9.94
C GLU A 79 11.61 12.03 -8.68
N ASP A 80 12.01 11.40 -7.57
CA ASP A 80 11.33 11.51 -6.27
C ASP A 80 11.10 12.97 -5.83
N SER A 81 12.11 13.82 -5.99
CA SER A 81 12.07 15.24 -5.62
C SER A 81 11.01 16.03 -6.40
N GLU A 82 10.73 15.62 -7.63
CA GLU A 82 9.77 16.27 -8.54
C GLU A 82 8.34 15.90 -8.16
N ILE A 83 8.11 14.62 -7.87
CA ILE A 83 6.82 14.12 -7.41
C ILE A 83 6.48 14.73 -6.04
N ILE A 84 7.44 14.76 -5.10
CA ILE A 84 7.28 15.41 -3.80
C ILE A 84 6.97 16.90 -3.99
N GLY A 85 7.69 17.56 -4.89
CA GLY A 85 7.48 18.96 -5.25
C GLY A 85 6.08 19.21 -5.81
N PHE A 86 5.64 18.42 -6.78
CA PHE A 86 4.33 18.54 -7.42
C PHE A 86 3.21 18.26 -6.42
N ARG A 87 3.34 17.20 -5.61
CA ARG A 87 2.40 16.85 -4.55
C ARG A 87 2.19 17.95 -3.52
N SER A 88 3.22 18.74 -3.22
CA SER A 88 3.06 19.88 -2.29
C SER A 88 2.02 20.91 -2.75
N LEU A 89 1.78 21.04 -4.06
CA LEU A 89 0.73 21.91 -4.62
C LEU A 89 -0.67 21.38 -4.37
N MET A 90 -0.78 20.05 -4.27
CA MET A 90 -2.07 19.40 -4.14
C MET A 90 -2.55 19.28 -2.69
N LYS A 91 -1.74 19.77 -1.72
CA LYS A 91 -2.10 19.80 -0.29
C LYS A 91 -3.45 20.47 0.01
N PRO A 92 -3.87 21.58 -0.63
CA PRO A 92 -5.20 22.16 -0.40
C PRO A 92 -6.34 21.18 -0.73
N PHE A 93 -6.10 20.25 -1.66
CA PHE A 93 -7.06 19.25 -2.12
C PHE A 93 -6.96 17.92 -1.37
N SER A 94 -6.19 17.86 -0.28
CA SER A 94 -5.88 16.60 0.41
C SER A 94 -7.08 15.90 1.04
N GLU A 95 -8.17 16.62 1.30
CA GLU A 95 -9.39 16.05 1.84
C GLU A 95 -10.30 15.42 0.77
N SER A 96 -10.05 15.66 -0.52
CA SER A 96 -10.93 15.23 -1.62
C SER A 96 -10.15 14.63 -2.79
N PHE A 97 -10.24 13.31 -2.93
CA PHE A 97 -9.72 12.58 -4.10
C PHE A 97 -10.27 13.16 -5.41
N ASN A 98 -11.57 13.45 -5.48
CA ASN A 98 -12.23 13.94 -6.69
C ASN A 98 -11.66 15.29 -7.16
N LEU A 99 -11.44 16.22 -6.24
CA LEU A 99 -10.85 17.52 -6.57
C LEU A 99 -9.39 17.37 -6.98
N SER A 100 -8.62 16.55 -6.24
CA SER A 100 -7.23 16.25 -6.57
C SER A 100 -7.09 15.64 -7.98
N ARG A 101 -7.91 14.63 -8.30
CA ARG A 101 -8.00 14.01 -9.63
C ARG A 101 -8.37 15.01 -10.71
N ALA A 102 -9.40 15.85 -10.48
CA ALA A 102 -9.87 16.82 -11.46
C ALA A 102 -8.81 17.88 -11.80
N ALA A 103 -8.18 18.46 -10.77
CA ALA A 103 -7.12 19.46 -10.94
C ALA A 103 -5.90 18.86 -11.66
N THR A 104 -5.42 17.71 -11.18
CA THR A 104 -4.23 17.06 -11.77
C THR A 104 -4.50 16.61 -13.20
N ARG A 105 -5.70 16.10 -13.53
CA ARG A 105 -6.09 15.77 -14.90
C ARG A 105 -5.93 16.96 -15.85
N LEU A 106 -6.43 18.13 -15.49
CA LEU A 106 -6.33 19.33 -16.32
C LEU A 106 -4.87 19.79 -16.47
N LEU A 107 -4.12 19.77 -15.37
CA LEU A 107 -2.69 20.13 -15.36
C LEU A 107 -1.84 19.19 -16.21
N TRP A 108 -2.05 17.87 -16.09
CA TRP A 108 -1.36 16.86 -16.88
C TRP A 108 -1.66 17.04 -18.36
N ARG A 109 -2.94 17.21 -18.73
CA ARG A 109 -3.34 17.39 -20.13
C ARG A 109 -2.70 18.64 -20.74
N TYR A 110 -2.77 19.79 -20.04
CA TYR A 110 -2.10 21.01 -20.48
C TYR A 110 -0.59 20.81 -20.64
N ALA A 111 0.06 20.24 -19.63
CA ALA A 111 1.49 20.06 -19.63
C ALA A 111 1.96 19.13 -20.76
N LEU A 112 1.22 18.06 -21.06
CA LEU A 112 1.53 17.15 -22.17
C LEU A 112 1.41 17.87 -23.52
N LEU A 113 0.34 18.64 -23.72
CA LEU A 113 0.17 19.47 -24.91
C LEU A 113 1.30 20.48 -25.06
N MET A 114 1.76 21.08 -23.97
CA MET A 114 2.88 22.03 -23.97
C MET A 114 4.24 21.41 -24.29
N GLU A 115 4.52 20.20 -23.82
CA GLU A 115 5.75 19.50 -24.24
C GLU A 115 5.70 19.10 -25.70
N ILE A 116 4.55 18.65 -26.22
CA ILE A 116 4.36 18.41 -27.65
C ILE A 116 4.64 19.69 -28.45
N ALA A 117 3.98 20.78 -28.08
CA ALA A 117 4.09 22.06 -28.79
C ALA A 117 5.51 22.63 -28.72
N SER A 118 6.16 22.54 -27.56
CA SER A 118 7.54 22.99 -27.34
C SER A 118 8.54 22.18 -28.17
N TYR A 119 8.33 20.87 -28.29
CA TYR A 119 9.16 20.03 -29.16
C TYR A 119 9.06 20.49 -30.62
N ILE A 120 7.84 20.70 -31.13
CA ILE A 120 7.62 21.11 -32.53
C ILE A 120 8.20 22.51 -32.78
N ALA A 121 8.08 23.42 -31.81
CA ALA A 121 8.64 24.76 -31.87
C ALA A 121 10.18 24.77 -31.87
N GLY A 122 10.80 23.83 -31.14
CA GLY A 122 12.26 23.70 -31.07
C GLY A 122 12.90 23.09 -32.33
N ASN A 123 12.12 22.43 -33.18
CA ASN A 123 12.63 21.77 -34.39
C ASN A 123 12.66 22.75 -35.57
N TYR A 124 13.84 22.97 -36.14
CA TYR A 124 14.08 23.93 -37.23
C TYR A 124 13.20 23.73 -38.48
N LYS A 125 12.71 22.51 -38.73
CA LYS A 125 11.84 22.23 -39.88
C LYS A 125 10.39 22.63 -39.65
N THR A 126 9.96 22.69 -38.39
CA THR A 126 8.57 22.88 -37.99
C THR A 126 8.35 24.15 -37.17
N SER A 127 9.41 24.84 -36.74
CA SER A 127 9.32 26.07 -35.95
C SER A 127 8.46 27.14 -36.61
N SER A 128 8.59 27.30 -37.94
CA SER A 128 7.79 28.25 -38.71
C SER A 128 6.27 27.99 -38.70
N LEU A 129 5.83 26.78 -38.33
CA LEU A 129 4.41 26.46 -38.16
C LEU A 129 3.88 27.04 -36.84
N VAL A 130 4.73 27.10 -35.81
CA VAL A 130 4.41 27.66 -34.49
C VAL A 130 4.55 29.17 -34.49
N ASP A 131 5.54 29.72 -35.20
CA ASP A 131 5.77 31.17 -35.27
C ASP A 131 4.58 31.95 -35.87
N ARG A 132 3.71 31.25 -36.60
CA ARG A 132 2.46 31.79 -37.18
C ARG A 132 1.28 31.78 -36.22
N ASP A 133 1.36 31.04 -35.11
CA ASP A 133 0.32 30.92 -34.09
C ASP A 133 0.76 31.67 -32.83
N HIS A 134 0.41 32.96 -32.77
CA HIS A 134 0.80 33.83 -31.66
C HIS A 134 0.22 33.39 -30.31
N ASP A 135 -0.97 32.80 -30.30
CA ASP A 135 -1.63 32.35 -29.07
C ASP A 135 -0.89 31.13 -28.51
N LEU A 136 -0.68 30.09 -29.34
CA LEU A 136 0.06 28.91 -28.94
C LEU A 136 1.51 29.26 -28.56
N ARG A 137 2.13 30.21 -29.27
CA ARG A 137 3.46 30.72 -28.94
C ARG A 137 3.51 31.34 -27.55
N GLY A 138 2.50 32.13 -27.17
CA GLY A 138 2.38 32.70 -25.83
C GLY A 138 2.37 31.63 -24.72
N HIS A 139 1.60 30.54 -24.93
CA HIS A 139 1.58 29.40 -24.01
C HIS A 139 2.93 28.68 -23.93
N ILE A 140 3.58 28.43 -25.07
CA ILE A 140 4.91 27.80 -25.14
C ILE A 140 5.97 28.65 -24.43
N ASP A 141 5.96 29.96 -24.66
CA ASP A 141 6.91 30.88 -24.03
C ASP A 141 6.70 30.90 -22.51
N ARG A 142 5.45 30.95 -22.04
CA ARG A 142 5.11 30.82 -20.61
C ARG A 142 5.57 29.47 -20.04
N TRP A 143 5.36 28.38 -20.75
CA TRP A 143 5.80 27.03 -20.35
C TRP A 143 7.33 26.96 -20.21
N ASN A 144 8.07 27.54 -21.16
CA ASN A 144 9.54 27.47 -21.20
C ASN A 144 10.25 28.54 -20.37
N GLN A 145 9.54 29.51 -19.76
CA GLN A 145 10.10 30.43 -18.76
C GLN A 145 10.63 29.69 -17.52
N ALA A 146 10.06 28.52 -17.20
CA ALA A 146 10.59 27.64 -16.17
C ALA A 146 11.71 26.76 -16.76
N LYS A 147 12.92 26.88 -16.21
CA LYS A 147 13.96 25.88 -16.43
C LYS A 147 13.68 24.67 -15.56
N GLY A 148 13.84 23.48 -16.13
CA GLY A 148 13.67 22.22 -15.42
C GLY A 148 12.81 21.23 -16.21
N THR A 149 12.44 20.16 -15.53
CA THR A 149 11.64 19.07 -16.06
C THR A 149 10.17 19.42 -16.21
N PHE A 150 9.43 18.55 -16.90
CA PHE A 150 7.99 18.63 -17.12
C PHE A 150 7.20 18.99 -15.83
N LEU A 151 7.44 18.27 -14.72
CA LEU A 151 6.69 18.47 -13.47
C LEU A 151 7.05 19.79 -12.80
N THR A 152 8.31 20.23 -12.93
CA THR A 152 8.77 21.51 -12.42
C THR A 152 8.10 22.68 -13.14
N LYS A 153 7.99 22.60 -14.48
CA LYS A 153 7.28 23.59 -15.29
C LYS A 153 5.78 23.60 -14.97
N CYS A 154 5.15 22.42 -14.92
CA CYS A 154 3.75 22.25 -14.55
C CYS A 154 3.46 22.88 -13.18
N ARG A 155 4.33 22.60 -12.20
CA ARG A 155 4.23 23.14 -10.84
C ARG A 155 4.27 24.67 -10.82
N LYS A 156 5.10 25.32 -11.65
CA LYS A 156 5.18 26.79 -11.68
C LYS A 156 3.86 27.40 -12.17
N ILE A 157 3.30 26.86 -13.24
CA ILE A 157 2.02 27.34 -13.80
C ILE A 157 0.87 27.05 -12.84
N ALA A 158 0.82 25.85 -12.26
CA ALA A 158 -0.22 25.48 -11.31
C ALA A 158 -0.29 26.42 -10.10
N LYS A 159 0.85 26.95 -9.61
CA LYS A 159 0.89 27.92 -8.50
C LYS A 159 0.19 29.24 -8.80
N GLU A 160 0.04 29.61 -10.08
CA GLU A 160 -0.62 30.86 -10.47
C GLU A 160 -2.14 30.76 -10.37
N PHE A 161 -2.69 29.54 -10.39
CA PHE A 161 -4.13 29.28 -10.47
C PHE A 161 -4.70 28.49 -9.29
N LEU A 162 -3.89 27.66 -8.64
CA LEU A 162 -4.33 26.89 -7.48
C LEU A 162 -4.18 27.73 -6.19
N THR A 163 -5.30 27.96 -5.51
CA THR A 163 -5.36 28.66 -4.22
C THR A 163 -5.98 27.77 -3.14
N SER A 164 -5.64 28.05 -1.87
CA SER A 164 -6.29 27.43 -0.71
C SER A 164 -7.61 28.09 -0.31
N ASP A 165 -7.93 29.26 -0.87
CA ASP A 165 -9.09 30.05 -0.43
C ASP A 165 -10.41 29.45 -0.92
N SER A 166 -10.43 28.92 -2.14
CA SER A 166 -11.58 28.25 -2.77
C SER A 166 -11.08 27.17 -3.73
N CYS A 167 -11.06 25.92 -3.26
CA CYS A 167 -10.51 24.81 -4.03
C CYS A 167 -11.38 24.47 -5.23
N GLU A 168 -12.70 24.46 -5.06
CA GLU A 168 -13.68 24.12 -6.09
C GLU A 168 -13.68 25.12 -7.25
N GLU A 169 -13.66 26.43 -6.95
CA GLU A 169 -13.57 27.48 -7.97
C GLU A 169 -12.23 27.40 -8.70
N ALA A 170 -11.13 27.22 -7.95
CA ALA A 170 -9.80 27.07 -8.56
C ALA A 170 -9.75 25.92 -9.58
N VAL A 171 -10.41 24.78 -9.30
CA VAL A 171 -10.52 23.67 -10.28
C VAL A 171 -11.47 24.00 -11.41
N GLY A 172 -12.62 24.62 -11.11
CA GLY A 172 -13.64 24.99 -12.10
C GLY A 172 -13.10 25.95 -13.16
N ASP A 173 -12.32 26.94 -12.75
CA ASP A 173 -11.75 27.96 -13.63
C ASP A 173 -10.47 27.49 -14.33
N LEU A 174 -9.83 26.42 -13.84
CA LEU A 174 -8.52 25.96 -14.33
C LEU A 174 -8.51 25.66 -15.83
N SER A 175 -9.58 25.08 -16.37
CA SER A 175 -9.67 24.77 -17.80
C SER A 175 -9.68 26.03 -18.66
N GLY A 176 -10.37 27.08 -18.21
CA GLY A 176 -10.41 28.38 -18.89
C GLY A 176 -9.11 29.16 -18.70
N ASN A 177 -8.55 29.16 -17.49
CA ASN A 177 -7.28 29.81 -17.17
C ASN A 177 -6.07 29.26 -17.97
N LEU A 178 -6.17 28.00 -18.40
CA LEU A 178 -5.18 27.32 -19.23
C LEU A 178 -5.52 27.35 -20.73
N ASP A 179 -6.68 27.92 -21.11
CA ASP A 179 -7.24 27.88 -22.46
C ASP A 179 -7.19 26.46 -23.07
N LEU A 180 -7.52 25.45 -22.26
CA LEU A 180 -7.13 24.05 -22.52
C LEU A 180 -7.70 23.51 -23.83
N GLU A 181 -8.97 23.81 -24.14
CA GLU A 181 -9.63 23.33 -25.37
C GLU A 181 -9.00 23.96 -26.61
N ALA A 182 -8.78 25.29 -26.59
CA ALA A 182 -8.15 26.00 -27.70
C ALA A 182 -6.70 25.55 -27.94
N VAL A 183 -5.95 25.36 -26.85
CA VAL A 183 -4.58 24.82 -26.91
C VAL A 183 -4.56 23.41 -27.49
N GLU A 184 -5.47 22.54 -27.07
CA GLU A 184 -5.58 21.17 -27.58
C GLU A 184 -5.83 21.16 -29.09
N GLU A 185 -6.83 21.90 -29.56
CA GLU A 185 -7.18 21.97 -30.99
C GLU A 185 -5.98 22.46 -31.82
N ARG A 186 -5.30 23.52 -31.37
CA ARG A 186 -4.12 24.07 -32.05
C ARG A 186 -2.96 23.09 -32.10
N VAL A 187 -2.70 22.34 -31.02
CA VAL A 187 -1.64 21.33 -30.99
C VAL A 187 -1.95 20.17 -31.92
N ILE A 188 -3.20 19.70 -31.99
CA ILE A 188 -3.61 18.64 -32.92
C ILE A 188 -3.46 19.13 -34.37
N GLU A 189 -3.93 20.34 -34.69
CA GLU A 189 -3.72 20.93 -36.02
C GLU A 189 -2.24 21.07 -36.38
N LEU A 190 -1.42 21.48 -35.42
CA LEU A 190 0.02 21.64 -35.59
C LEU A 190 0.68 20.29 -35.92
N LEU A 191 0.27 19.20 -35.27
CA LEU A 191 0.73 17.84 -35.58
C LEU A 191 0.35 17.41 -36.99
N GLY A 192 -0.89 17.70 -37.42
CA GLY A 192 -1.37 17.49 -38.78
C GLY A 192 -0.51 18.21 -39.82
N LYS A 193 -0.25 19.50 -39.60
CA LYS A 193 0.60 20.35 -40.47
C LYS A 193 2.06 19.88 -40.48
N ALA A 194 2.60 19.50 -39.33
CA ALA A 194 3.96 18.99 -39.20
C ALA A 194 4.15 17.57 -39.78
N LYS A 195 3.05 16.84 -40.05
CA LYS A 195 3.06 15.43 -40.45
C LYS A 195 3.87 14.57 -39.49
N LYS A 196 3.65 14.80 -38.19
CA LYS A 196 4.32 14.11 -37.09
C LYS A 196 3.29 13.35 -36.26
N ARG A 197 3.67 12.15 -35.82
CA ARG A 197 2.99 11.40 -34.76
C ARG A 197 3.85 11.51 -33.50
N ILE A 198 3.22 11.72 -32.35
CA ILE A 198 3.90 11.79 -31.07
C ILE A 198 3.55 10.56 -30.26
N VAL A 199 4.57 9.86 -29.76
CA VAL A 199 4.43 8.81 -28.76
C VAL A 199 4.92 9.38 -27.44
N ILE A 200 4.12 9.26 -26.38
CA ILE A 200 4.49 9.70 -25.04
C ILE A 200 4.66 8.48 -24.16
N LEU A 201 5.82 8.32 -23.54
CA LEU A 201 6.11 7.22 -22.62
C LEU A 201 6.33 7.76 -21.21
N MET A 202 5.65 7.19 -20.21
CA MET A 202 5.76 7.62 -18.82
C MET A 202 6.06 6.45 -17.89
N ASP A 203 7.23 6.41 -17.27
CA ASP A 203 7.63 5.37 -16.31
C ASP A 203 8.01 5.98 -14.94
N ARG A 204 8.25 5.14 -13.94
CA ARG A 204 8.71 5.53 -12.59
C ARG A 204 7.78 6.46 -11.80
N LEU A 205 6.49 6.43 -12.10
CA LEU A 205 5.46 7.19 -11.37
C LEU A 205 5.26 6.72 -9.91
N ASP A 206 5.94 5.66 -9.52
CA ASP A 206 5.99 5.13 -8.16
C ASP A 206 7.03 5.78 -7.25
N GLU A 207 7.99 6.53 -7.80
CA GLU A 207 8.97 7.26 -7.01
C GLU A 207 8.30 8.45 -6.30
N GLY A 208 8.47 8.57 -4.99
CA GLY A 208 7.80 9.62 -4.19
C GLY A 208 6.26 9.46 -4.05
N TYR A 209 5.69 8.34 -4.50
CA TYR A 209 4.28 8.02 -4.36
C TYR A 209 3.91 7.66 -2.91
N GLU A 210 2.78 8.19 -2.44
CA GLU A 210 2.12 7.71 -1.22
C GLU A 210 0.67 7.34 -1.52
N PRO A 211 0.12 6.29 -0.88
CA PRO A 211 -1.22 5.80 -1.15
C PRO A 211 -2.31 6.61 -0.42
N ASP A 212 -2.22 7.94 -0.47
CA ASP A 212 -3.22 8.87 0.07
C ASP A 212 -4.09 9.46 -1.05
N ALA A 213 -5.17 10.17 -0.68
CA ALA A 213 -6.10 10.77 -1.65
C ALA A 213 -5.39 11.68 -2.68
N VAL A 214 -4.32 12.37 -2.27
CA VAL A 214 -3.53 13.21 -3.16
C VAL A 214 -2.71 12.38 -4.14
N GLY A 215 -1.90 11.44 -3.65
CA GLY A 215 -1.04 10.62 -4.48
C GLY A 215 -1.83 9.80 -5.49
N ILE A 216 -2.94 9.20 -5.06
CA ILE A 216 -3.86 8.49 -5.95
C ILE A 216 -4.50 9.46 -6.96
N GLY A 217 -4.91 10.66 -6.52
CA GLY A 217 -5.45 11.70 -7.39
C GLY A 217 -4.48 12.14 -8.51
N ILE A 218 -3.19 12.30 -8.20
CA ILE A 218 -2.14 12.66 -9.19
C ILE A 218 -2.03 11.61 -10.29
N ILE A 219 -1.96 10.32 -9.90
CA ILE A 219 -1.84 9.21 -10.85
C ILE A 219 -3.13 9.02 -11.65
N ALA A 220 -4.29 9.16 -10.98
CA ALA A 220 -5.59 9.15 -11.63
C ALA A 220 -5.66 10.24 -12.70
N GLY A 221 -5.34 11.49 -12.35
CA GLY A 221 -5.35 12.60 -13.28
C GLY A 221 -4.48 12.36 -14.51
N LEU A 222 -3.29 11.77 -14.33
CA LEU A 222 -2.41 11.41 -15.44
C LEU A 222 -3.00 10.32 -16.34
N ALA A 223 -3.54 9.25 -15.76
CA ALA A 223 -4.18 8.18 -16.52
C ALA A 223 -5.36 8.71 -17.34
N TYR A 224 -6.21 9.56 -16.74
CA TYR A 224 -7.31 10.20 -17.46
C TYR A 224 -6.83 11.12 -18.57
N ALA A 225 -5.84 11.97 -18.30
CA ALA A 225 -5.29 12.87 -19.31
C ALA A 225 -4.71 12.11 -20.51
N ALA A 226 -3.96 11.03 -20.25
CA ALA A 226 -3.42 10.16 -21.30
C ALA A 226 -4.54 9.49 -22.12
N ILE A 227 -5.53 8.90 -21.47
CA ILE A 227 -6.65 8.22 -22.15
C ILE A 227 -7.50 9.21 -22.97
N GLU A 228 -7.76 10.41 -22.43
CA GLU A 228 -8.48 11.46 -23.14
C GLU A 228 -7.72 11.90 -24.41
N LEU A 229 -6.41 12.16 -24.30
CA LEU A 229 -5.57 12.54 -25.45
C LEU A 229 -5.51 11.43 -26.51
N ASN A 230 -5.33 10.17 -26.11
CA ASN A 230 -5.29 9.02 -27.02
C ASN A 230 -6.61 8.86 -27.81
N LYS A 231 -7.75 9.21 -27.20
CA LYS A 231 -9.08 9.17 -27.87
C LYS A 231 -9.32 10.38 -28.79
N LYS A 232 -8.66 11.50 -28.52
CA LYS A 232 -8.85 12.76 -29.25
C LYS A 232 -8.09 12.81 -30.58
N SER A 233 -6.93 12.18 -30.66
CA SER A 233 -6.10 12.17 -31.87
C SER A 233 -5.31 10.88 -32.00
N ASP A 234 -5.37 10.28 -33.19
CA ASP A 234 -4.51 9.18 -33.65
C ASP A 234 -3.03 9.58 -33.81
N GLN A 235 -2.76 10.88 -33.88
CA GLN A 235 -1.42 11.45 -33.91
C GLN A 235 -0.74 11.47 -32.54
N ILE A 236 -1.48 11.24 -31.44
CA ILE A 236 -0.94 11.27 -30.07
C ILE A 236 -1.15 9.91 -29.42
N ARG A 237 -0.04 9.23 -29.09
CA ARG A 237 -0.03 7.90 -28.50
C ARG A 237 0.64 7.92 -27.12
N PRO A 238 -0.08 8.21 -26.04
CA PRO A 238 0.46 8.13 -24.70
C PRO A 238 0.43 6.70 -24.15
N ILE A 239 1.44 6.33 -23.38
CA ILE A 239 1.57 5.04 -22.68
C ILE A 239 2.10 5.30 -21.27
N VAL A 240 1.29 4.93 -20.28
CA VAL A 240 1.55 5.14 -18.87
C VAL A 240 1.89 3.82 -18.19
N PHE A 241 3.09 3.71 -17.63
CA PHE A 241 3.53 2.54 -16.89
C PHE A 241 3.23 2.72 -15.39
N LEU A 242 2.40 1.83 -14.85
CA LEU A 242 2.02 1.85 -13.45
C LEU A 242 2.48 0.59 -12.73
N ARG A 243 2.91 0.76 -11.48
CA ARG A 243 3.02 -0.38 -10.57
C ARG A 243 1.62 -0.89 -10.24
N ASP A 244 1.57 -2.20 -10.08
CA ASP A 244 0.35 -2.93 -9.80
C ASP A 244 -0.37 -2.48 -8.51
N ASN A 245 0.36 -2.24 -7.42
CA ASN A 245 -0.21 -1.70 -6.18
C ASN A 245 -0.81 -0.29 -6.32
N ILE A 246 -0.19 0.59 -7.13
CA ILE A 246 -0.71 1.93 -7.43
C ILE A 246 -1.99 1.83 -8.24
N TYR A 247 -1.99 0.98 -9.26
CA TYR A 247 -3.16 0.72 -10.08
C TYR A 247 -4.33 0.16 -9.25
N ARG A 248 -4.05 -0.67 -8.24
CA ARG A 248 -5.07 -1.16 -7.29
C ARG A 248 -5.64 -0.06 -6.40
N ALA A 249 -4.78 0.81 -5.86
CA ALA A 249 -5.22 1.96 -5.08
C ALA A 249 -6.15 2.87 -5.91
N LEU A 250 -5.80 3.09 -7.17
CA LEU A 250 -6.63 3.81 -8.14
C LEU A 250 -7.98 3.14 -8.38
N ALA A 251 -8.00 1.83 -8.62
CA ALA A 251 -9.23 1.08 -8.86
C ALA A 251 -10.21 1.11 -7.68
N LYS A 252 -9.69 1.27 -6.46
CA LYS A 252 -10.47 1.32 -5.24
C LYS A 252 -11.05 2.70 -4.95
N GLU A 253 -10.25 3.74 -5.09
CA GLU A 253 -10.66 5.11 -4.74
C GLU A 253 -11.47 5.78 -5.85
N ASP A 254 -11.25 5.40 -7.12
CA ASP A 254 -11.93 6.03 -8.27
C ASP A 254 -13.30 5.38 -8.56
N PRO A 255 -14.43 6.11 -8.38
CA PRO A 255 -15.78 5.58 -8.64
C PRO A 255 -16.05 5.25 -10.10
N ASP A 256 -15.36 5.92 -11.03
CA ASP A 256 -15.54 5.83 -12.47
C ASP A 256 -14.50 4.89 -13.14
N TYR A 257 -13.67 4.23 -12.33
CA TYR A 257 -12.58 3.36 -12.78
C TYR A 257 -13.01 2.36 -13.87
N SER A 258 -14.10 1.61 -13.63
CA SER A 258 -14.56 0.54 -14.53
C SER A 258 -14.94 1.09 -15.90
N ARG A 259 -15.44 2.33 -15.95
CA ARG A 259 -15.88 2.98 -17.19
C ARG A 259 -14.72 3.54 -17.99
N ASN A 260 -13.73 4.13 -17.32
CA ASN A 260 -12.74 4.98 -17.98
C ASN A 260 -11.35 4.35 -18.09
N ILE A 261 -10.91 3.57 -17.09
CA ILE A 261 -9.54 3.08 -16.98
C ILE A 261 -9.44 1.59 -17.28
N GLU A 262 -10.39 0.78 -16.77
CA GLU A 262 -10.29 -0.68 -16.83
C GLU A 262 -10.04 -1.22 -18.25
N GLY A 263 -10.82 -0.75 -19.22
CA GLY A 263 -10.71 -1.17 -20.62
C GLY A 263 -9.48 -0.63 -21.36
N GLN A 264 -8.64 0.18 -20.72
CA GLN A 264 -7.46 0.82 -21.32
C GLN A 264 -6.15 0.17 -20.86
N VAL A 265 -6.24 -0.90 -20.07
CA VAL A 265 -5.09 -1.49 -19.38
C VAL A 265 -4.59 -2.74 -20.09
N ILE A 266 -3.27 -2.87 -20.19
CA ILE A 266 -2.56 -4.12 -20.46
C ILE A 266 -1.77 -4.51 -19.21
N ARG A 267 -1.96 -5.74 -18.72
CA ARG A 267 -1.22 -6.25 -17.57
C ARG A 267 -0.12 -7.17 -18.07
N LEU A 268 1.13 -6.87 -17.69
CA LEU A 268 2.29 -7.67 -18.09
C LEU A 268 2.26 -9.01 -17.38
N HIS A 269 2.39 -10.08 -18.16
CA HIS A 269 2.43 -11.46 -17.67
C HIS A 269 3.56 -12.24 -18.34
N TRP A 270 4.14 -13.19 -17.60
CA TRP A 270 5.22 -14.05 -18.06
C TRP A 270 4.89 -15.51 -17.77
N ASP A 271 4.86 -16.32 -18.81
CA ASP A 271 4.79 -17.78 -18.68
C ASP A 271 6.19 -18.42 -18.67
N TRP A 272 6.26 -19.71 -18.31
CA TRP A 272 7.52 -20.44 -18.25
C TRP A 272 8.27 -20.48 -19.58
N ALA A 273 7.55 -20.49 -20.72
CA ALA A 273 8.17 -20.58 -22.04
C ALA A 273 8.80 -19.24 -22.44
N GLN A 274 8.13 -18.12 -22.17
CA GLN A 274 8.66 -16.77 -22.35
C GLN A 274 9.90 -16.53 -21.47
N LEU A 275 9.87 -17.00 -20.21
CA LEU A 275 11.01 -16.95 -19.30
C LEU A 275 12.18 -17.82 -19.78
N LEU A 276 11.90 -18.99 -20.36
CA LEU A 276 12.94 -19.83 -20.97
C LEU A 276 13.58 -19.13 -22.17
N ILE A 277 12.78 -18.49 -23.04
CA ILE A 277 13.29 -17.70 -24.18
C ILE A 277 14.16 -16.55 -23.68
N LEU A 278 13.74 -15.84 -22.62
CA LEU A 278 14.52 -14.77 -22.01
C LEU A 278 15.87 -15.27 -21.49
N ALA A 279 15.87 -16.34 -20.69
CA ALA A 279 17.08 -16.90 -20.11
C ALA A 279 18.03 -17.40 -21.21
N THR A 280 17.51 -18.17 -22.16
CA THR A 280 18.33 -18.77 -23.22
C THR A 280 18.84 -17.75 -24.22
N GLY A 281 18.09 -16.69 -24.54
CA GLY A 281 18.58 -15.56 -25.34
C GLY A 281 19.82 -14.90 -24.71
N ARG A 282 19.79 -14.67 -23.40
CA ARG A 282 20.92 -14.12 -22.64
C ARG A 282 22.08 -15.10 -22.52
N LEU A 283 21.79 -16.40 -22.35
CA LEU A 283 22.80 -17.46 -22.34
C LEU A 283 23.53 -17.55 -23.69
N LYS A 284 22.82 -17.47 -24.83
CA LYS A 284 23.44 -17.47 -26.17
C LYS A 284 24.50 -16.39 -26.29
N ILE A 285 24.20 -15.18 -25.84
CA ILE A 285 25.14 -14.04 -25.89
C ILE A 285 26.29 -14.24 -24.90
N SER A 286 25.97 -14.57 -23.65
CA SER A 286 26.97 -14.66 -22.58
C SER A 286 28.00 -15.76 -22.84
N PHE A 287 27.54 -16.91 -23.33
CA PHE A 287 28.37 -18.09 -23.59
C PHE A 287 28.78 -18.24 -25.06
N SER A 288 28.47 -17.25 -25.91
CA SER A 288 28.76 -17.27 -27.35
C SER A 288 28.28 -18.54 -28.04
N LEU A 289 27.04 -18.95 -27.76
CA LEU A 289 26.45 -20.18 -28.28
C LEU A 289 25.65 -19.91 -29.55
N ASP A 290 25.99 -20.64 -30.61
CA ASP A 290 25.22 -20.68 -31.86
C ASP A 290 24.31 -21.92 -31.86
N VAL A 291 23.21 -21.84 -31.10
CA VAL A 291 22.22 -22.92 -30.98
C VAL A 291 20.82 -22.31 -31.08
N GLU A 292 20.05 -22.74 -32.07
CA GLU A 292 18.71 -22.18 -32.29
C GLU A 292 17.72 -22.60 -31.20
N LYS A 293 17.61 -23.89 -30.91
CA LYS A 293 16.62 -24.44 -29.97
C LYS A 293 16.95 -24.09 -28.52
N ASP A 294 16.06 -23.37 -27.86
CA ASP A 294 16.23 -22.88 -26.48
C ASP A 294 16.50 -24.00 -25.48
N GLN A 295 15.78 -25.13 -25.58
CA GLN A 295 16.04 -26.30 -24.73
C GLN A 295 17.50 -26.79 -24.83
N ARG A 296 18.06 -26.83 -26.04
CA ARG A 296 19.44 -27.28 -26.24
C ARG A 296 20.46 -26.28 -25.70
N VAL A 297 20.13 -24.99 -25.69
CA VAL A 297 20.96 -23.95 -25.08
C VAL A 297 21.00 -24.17 -23.58
N TRP A 298 19.83 -24.36 -22.97
CA TRP A 298 19.70 -24.64 -21.55
C TRP A 298 20.49 -25.89 -21.15
N ASP A 299 20.25 -27.03 -21.82
CA ASP A 299 20.92 -28.30 -21.53
C ASP A 299 22.45 -28.26 -21.72
N ARG A 300 22.95 -27.29 -22.50
CA ARG A 300 24.39 -27.07 -22.71
C ARG A 300 25.03 -26.27 -21.58
N CYS A 301 24.25 -25.38 -20.96
CA CYS A 301 24.68 -24.55 -19.84
C CYS A 301 24.42 -25.20 -18.48
N THR A 302 23.57 -26.22 -18.41
CA THR A 302 23.23 -26.94 -17.18
C THR A 302 23.59 -28.42 -17.23
N ALA A 303 23.66 -29.06 -16.07
CA ALA A 303 23.95 -30.48 -15.94
C ALA A 303 23.09 -31.16 -14.86
N GLY A 304 22.95 -32.48 -14.96
CA GLY A 304 22.17 -33.30 -14.02
C GLY A 304 20.69 -32.92 -14.02
N ASP A 305 20.13 -32.77 -12.81
CA ASP A 305 18.69 -32.54 -12.58
C ASP A 305 18.18 -31.19 -13.09
N LEU A 306 19.07 -30.29 -13.49
CA LEU A 306 18.72 -29.02 -14.12
C LEU A 306 18.52 -29.12 -15.63
N GLN A 307 18.83 -30.24 -16.28
CA GLN A 307 18.58 -30.41 -17.71
C GLN A 307 17.08 -30.64 -18.00
N GLY A 308 16.68 -30.44 -19.25
CA GLY A 308 15.30 -30.61 -19.67
C GLY A 308 14.40 -29.43 -19.25
N ARG A 309 13.13 -29.52 -19.66
CA ARG A 309 12.11 -28.52 -19.32
C ARG A 309 11.83 -28.50 -17.82
N GLU A 310 11.78 -29.68 -17.22
CA GLU A 310 11.53 -29.85 -15.80
C GLU A 310 12.67 -29.26 -14.96
N GLY A 311 13.92 -29.43 -15.39
CA GLY A 311 15.05 -28.76 -14.75
C GLY A 311 14.96 -27.23 -14.79
N PHE A 312 14.45 -26.64 -15.88
CA PHE A 312 14.19 -25.20 -15.93
C PHE A 312 13.01 -24.78 -15.05
N LYS A 313 11.90 -25.53 -15.04
CA LYS A 313 10.76 -25.27 -14.14
C LYS A 313 11.15 -25.35 -12.66
N LYS A 314 12.06 -26.26 -12.30
CA LYS A 314 12.66 -26.30 -10.95
C LYS A 314 13.36 -24.99 -10.58
N CYS A 315 13.94 -24.24 -11.53
CA CYS A 315 14.45 -22.90 -11.25
C CYS A 315 13.33 -21.91 -10.95
N LEU A 316 12.22 -21.99 -11.70
CA LEU A 316 11.11 -21.05 -11.58
C LEU A 316 10.41 -21.12 -10.22
N GLN A 317 10.41 -22.28 -9.55
CA GLN A 317 9.83 -22.44 -8.20
C GLN A 317 10.45 -21.47 -7.17
N PHE A 318 11.71 -21.09 -7.35
CA PHE A 318 12.40 -20.14 -6.46
C PHE A 318 12.13 -18.67 -6.81
N THR A 319 11.27 -18.41 -7.81
CA THR A 319 10.97 -17.07 -8.33
C THR A 319 9.48 -16.78 -8.24
N LEU A 320 9.08 -15.53 -8.48
CA LEU A 320 7.67 -15.13 -8.61
C LEU A 320 7.23 -15.06 -10.09
N TYR A 321 7.81 -15.91 -10.95
CA TYR A 321 7.63 -15.88 -12.41
C TYR A 321 7.93 -14.50 -13.05
N ARG A 322 8.98 -13.83 -12.55
CA ARG A 322 9.39 -12.50 -13.05
C ARG A 322 10.78 -12.55 -13.69
N PRO A 323 10.99 -11.85 -14.82
CA PRO A 323 12.29 -11.70 -15.46
C PRO A 323 13.42 -11.36 -14.49
N ARG A 324 13.23 -10.34 -13.63
CA ARG A 324 14.28 -9.90 -12.70
C ARG A 324 14.64 -10.98 -11.67
N ASP A 325 13.66 -11.72 -11.18
CA ASP A 325 13.87 -12.73 -10.14
C ASP A 325 14.61 -13.94 -10.72
N LEU A 326 14.21 -14.37 -11.92
CA LEU A 326 14.91 -15.39 -12.68
C LEU A 326 16.34 -15.00 -13.00
N LEU A 327 16.58 -13.78 -13.49
CA LEU A 327 17.92 -13.31 -13.82
C LEU A 327 18.80 -13.20 -12.58
N SER A 328 18.25 -12.79 -11.44
CA SER A 328 18.98 -12.76 -10.16
C SER A 328 19.42 -14.17 -9.76
N LEU A 329 18.53 -15.15 -9.88
CA LEU A 329 18.79 -16.55 -9.56
C LEU A 329 19.85 -17.15 -10.46
N LEU A 330 19.69 -16.99 -11.76
CA LEU A 330 20.62 -17.56 -12.73
C LEU A 330 21.99 -16.85 -12.69
N ASN A 331 22.04 -15.53 -12.52
CA ASN A 331 23.31 -14.81 -12.40
C ASN A 331 24.16 -15.38 -11.24
N GLU A 332 23.56 -15.53 -10.05
CA GLU A 332 24.26 -16.08 -8.90
C GLU A 332 24.63 -17.55 -9.11
N ALA A 333 23.72 -18.38 -9.63
CA ALA A 333 24.00 -19.80 -9.90
C ALA A 333 25.15 -20.00 -10.90
N PHE A 334 25.14 -19.27 -12.02
CA PHE A 334 26.23 -19.34 -13.01
C PHE A 334 27.54 -18.73 -12.47
N PHE A 335 27.47 -17.73 -11.60
CA PHE A 335 28.63 -17.19 -10.92
C PHE A 335 29.25 -18.21 -9.96
N CYS A 336 28.44 -18.93 -9.17
CA CYS A 336 28.88 -20.03 -8.31
C CYS A 336 29.55 -21.16 -9.11
N ALA A 337 28.93 -21.59 -10.22
CA ALA A 337 29.50 -22.59 -11.11
C ALA A 337 30.89 -22.16 -11.62
N ALA A 338 30.99 -20.93 -12.10
CA ALA A 338 32.24 -20.35 -12.61
C ALA A 338 33.32 -20.24 -11.52
N ARG A 339 32.96 -19.87 -10.28
CA ARG A 339 33.88 -19.83 -9.13
C ARG A 339 34.46 -21.21 -8.79
N GLN A 340 33.70 -22.27 -9.04
CA GLN A 340 34.16 -23.65 -8.90
C GLN A 340 34.86 -24.19 -10.16
N SER A 341 35.18 -23.31 -11.13
CA SER A 341 35.78 -23.68 -12.42
C SER A 341 34.94 -24.69 -13.22
N ARG A 342 33.62 -24.71 -13.02
CA ARG A 342 32.67 -25.47 -13.84
C ARG A 342 32.17 -24.62 -14.99
N ASP A 343 31.96 -25.25 -16.14
CA ASP A 343 31.38 -24.64 -17.34
C ASP A 343 29.85 -24.73 -17.34
N ARG A 344 29.27 -25.60 -16.51
CA ARG A 344 27.83 -25.82 -16.38
C ARG A 344 27.37 -25.66 -14.94
N ALA A 345 26.19 -25.05 -14.77
CA ALA A 345 25.53 -24.97 -13.48
C ALA A 345 24.87 -26.31 -13.12
N VAL A 346 24.96 -26.69 -11.85
CA VAL A 346 24.27 -27.87 -11.29
C VAL A 346 23.27 -27.44 -10.22
N ILE A 347 22.48 -28.39 -9.71
CA ILE A 347 21.45 -28.13 -8.70
C ILE A 347 22.02 -27.45 -7.44
N ASP A 348 23.20 -27.87 -6.98
CA ASP A 348 23.86 -27.26 -5.81
C ASP A 348 24.15 -25.75 -5.99
N ASP A 349 24.50 -25.30 -7.20
CA ASP A 349 24.71 -23.88 -7.49
C ASP A 349 23.39 -23.10 -7.39
N LEU A 350 22.31 -23.71 -7.88
CA LEU A 350 20.98 -23.13 -7.86
C LEU A 350 20.44 -23.05 -6.42
N GLU A 351 20.57 -24.10 -5.63
CA GLU A 351 20.10 -24.14 -4.23
C GLU A 351 20.86 -23.11 -3.37
N TYR A 352 22.17 -22.99 -3.58
CA TYR A 352 22.98 -21.96 -2.93
C TYR A 352 22.47 -20.54 -3.27
N ALA A 353 22.24 -20.26 -4.55
CA ALA A 353 21.70 -18.99 -5.00
C ALA A 353 20.29 -18.73 -4.44
N ALA A 354 19.43 -19.76 -4.49
CA ALA A 354 18.03 -19.70 -4.06
C ALA A 354 17.89 -19.35 -2.57
N GLN A 355 18.81 -19.78 -1.70
CA GLN A 355 18.77 -19.43 -0.27
C GLN A 355 18.83 -17.92 -0.06
N SER A 356 19.82 -17.26 -0.68
CA SER A 356 19.98 -15.80 -0.59
C SER A 356 18.80 -15.03 -1.20
N ILE A 357 18.27 -15.54 -2.31
CA ILE A 357 17.17 -14.91 -3.05
C ILE A 357 15.85 -15.04 -2.32
N SER A 358 15.58 -16.22 -1.73
CA SER A 358 14.38 -16.48 -0.94
C SER A 358 14.28 -15.53 0.25
N LEU A 359 15.38 -15.33 0.98
CA LEU A 359 15.47 -14.35 2.06
C LEU A 359 15.23 -12.91 1.56
N ALA A 360 15.92 -12.51 0.49
CA ALA A 360 15.75 -11.18 -0.09
C ALA A 360 14.30 -10.93 -0.57
N ARG A 361 13.63 -11.94 -1.13
CA ARG A 361 12.21 -11.87 -1.54
C ARG A 361 11.29 -11.70 -0.35
N LEU A 362 11.53 -12.44 0.73
CA LEU A 362 10.74 -12.33 1.96
C LEU A 362 10.86 -10.93 2.57
N GLU A 363 12.07 -10.37 2.61
CA GLU A 363 12.28 -8.98 3.05
C GLU A 363 11.61 -7.96 2.14
N ASP A 364 11.69 -8.14 0.83
CA ASP A 364 11.02 -7.27 -0.15
C ASP A 364 9.49 -7.30 0.05
N LEU A 365 8.91 -8.49 0.29
CA LEU A 365 7.49 -8.64 0.63
C LEU A 365 7.14 -7.86 1.89
N TRP A 366 7.94 -7.98 2.96
CA TRP A 366 7.72 -7.20 4.18
C TRP A 366 7.78 -5.70 3.92
N LYS A 367 8.82 -5.20 3.24
CA LYS A 367 8.98 -3.77 2.93
C LYS A 367 7.81 -3.24 2.08
N GLU A 368 7.33 -4.02 1.12
CA GLU A 368 6.23 -3.64 0.22
C GLU A 368 4.90 -3.49 0.97
N TYR A 369 4.60 -4.42 1.88
CA TYR A 369 3.28 -4.49 2.51
C TYR A 369 3.24 -4.00 3.96
N GLN A 370 4.36 -3.76 4.64
CA GLN A 370 4.38 -3.36 6.07
C GLN A 370 3.54 -2.12 6.38
N LYS A 371 3.43 -1.15 5.45
CA LYS A 371 2.56 0.03 5.64
C LYS A 371 1.06 -0.32 5.60
N ILE A 372 0.69 -1.31 4.78
CA ILE A 372 -0.70 -1.72 4.56
C ILE A 372 -1.10 -2.83 5.54
N PHE A 373 -0.16 -3.72 5.84
CA PHE A 373 -0.27 -4.88 6.69
C PHE A 373 0.87 -4.89 7.74
N PRO A 374 0.81 -4.03 8.79
CA PRO A 374 1.82 -3.94 9.84
C PRO A 374 2.24 -5.27 10.49
N ALA A 375 1.32 -6.23 10.62
CA ALA A 375 1.64 -7.52 11.23
C ALA A 375 2.34 -8.52 10.29
N ILE A 376 2.59 -8.17 9.01
CA ILE A 376 3.09 -9.09 7.98
C ILE A 376 4.34 -9.87 8.40
N GLN A 377 5.32 -9.22 9.02
CA GLN A 377 6.56 -9.88 9.40
C GLN A 377 6.32 -10.94 10.46
N ALA A 378 5.54 -10.61 11.49
CA ALA A 378 5.22 -11.55 12.56
C ALA A 378 4.37 -12.72 12.05
N THR A 379 3.37 -12.44 11.22
CA THR A 379 2.43 -13.44 10.70
C THR A 379 3.07 -14.37 9.67
N THR A 380 3.98 -13.89 8.83
CA THR A 380 4.75 -14.77 7.91
C THR A 380 5.80 -15.58 8.66
N SER A 381 6.43 -15.00 9.70
CA SER A 381 7.45 -15.70 10.50
C SER A 381 6.89 -16.83 11.36
N CYS A 382 5.57 -16.89 11.62
CA CYS A 382 4.96 -17.98 12.39
C CYS A 382 5.00 -19.34 11.67
N PHE A 383 5.23 -19.31 10.35
CA PHE A 383 5.40 -20.50 9.54
C PHE A 383 6.84 -21.01 9.49
N LYS A 384 7.80 -20.23 10.02
CA LYS A 384 9.22 -20.61 10.03
C LYS A 384 9.43 -21.98 10.69
N ASP A 385 10.38 -22.74 10.16
CA ASP A 385 10.75 -24.08 10.65
C ASP A 385 9.57 -25.08 10.63
N GLY A 386 8.55 -24.82 9.78
CA GLY A 386 7.33 -25.62 9.65
C GLY A 386 7.19 -26.32 8.30
N GLU A 387 6.02 -26.94 8.09
CA GLU A 387 5.65 -27.56 6.82
C GLU A 387 5.16 -26.50 5.81
N PRO A 388 5.50 -26.63 4.50
CA PRO A 388 5.04 -25.71 3.46
C PRO A 388 3.57 -25.90 3.10
N GLU A 389 3.07 -27.14 3.17
CA GLU A 389 1.65 -27.49 2.98
C GLU A 389 1.00 -27.73 4.34
N LEU A 390 -0.18 -27.13 4.54
CA LEU A 390 -0.96 -27.29 5.76
C LEU A 390 -2.45 -27.04 5.49
N THR A 391 -3.30 -27.42 6.43
CA THR A 391 -4.72 -27.06 6.38
C THR A 391 -4.92 -25.61 6.83
N ALA A 392 -5.97 -24.96 6.33
CA ALA A 392 -6.35 -23.63 6.77
C ALA A 392 -6.56 -23.58 8.29
N SER A 393 -7.20 -24.59 8.89
CA SER A 393 -7.35 -24.71 10.35
C SER A 393 -6.02 -24.68 11.11
N HIS A 394 -5.00 -25.40 10.63
CA HIS A 394 -3.68 -25.38 11.25
C HIS A 394 -2.99 -24.02 11.10
N ALA A 395 -3.15 -23.37 9.94
CA ALA A 395 -2.62 -22.04 9.68
C ALA A 395 -3.25 -20.99 10.60
N LEU A 396 -4.57 -21.03 10.78
CA LEU A 396 -5.31 -20.16 11.68
C LEU A 396 -4.83 -20.31 13.13
N ASN A 397 -4.55 -21.53 13.58
CA ASN A 397 -4.00 -21.77 14.91
C ASN A 397 -2.60 -21.17 15.09
N LYS A 398 -1.70 -21.34 14.11
CA LYS A 398 -0.36 -20.71 14.12
C LYS A 398 -0.43 -19.18 14.15
N ILE A 399 -1.33 -18.60 13.37
CA ILE A 399 -1.56 -17.15 13.36
C ILE A 399 -2.11 -16.70 14.73
N SER A 400 -3.05 -17.45 15.30
CA SER A 400 -3.61 -17.15 16.62
C SER A 400 -2.55 -17.13 17.72
N SER A 401 -1.67 -18.13 17.78
CA SER A 401 -0.58 -18.15 18.79
C SER A 401 0.42 -17.00 18.62
N THR A 402 0.56 -16.48 17.40
CA THR A 402 1.41 -15.31 17.12
C THR A 402 0.83 -14.04 17.73
N PHE A 403 -0.50 -13.93 17.81
CA PHE A 403 -1.15 -12.76 18.39
C PHE A 403 -0.88 -12.64 19.88
N ASP A 404 -0.83 -13.77 20.58
CA ASP A 404 -0.51 -13.82 22.01
C ASP A 404 0.92 -13.29 22.27
N GLY A 405 1.88 -13.66 21.41
CA GLY A 405 3.27 -13.17 21.49
C GLY A 405 3.45 -11.71 21.05
N LEU A 406 2.59 -11.18 20.18
CA LEU A 406 2.67 -9.78 19.74
C LEU A 406 2.45 -8.79 20.89
N GLU A 407 1.71 -9.16 21.93
CA GLU A 407 1.52 -8.33 23.13
C GLU A 407 2.84 -8.04 23.86
N GLU A 408 3.80 -8.96 23.82
CA GLU A 408 5.10 -8.83 24.48
C GLU A 408 6.10 -7.97 23.68
N THR A 409 5.97 -7.94 22.36
CA THR A 409 6.93 -7.26 21.45
C THR A 409 6.74 -5.74 21.35
N GLY A 410 5.63 -5.19 21.84
CA GLY A 410 5.35 -3.74 21.80
C GLY A 410 5.02 -3.18 20.40
N ASN A 411 4.81 -4.03 19.38
CA ASN A 411 4.41 -3.59 18.05
C ASN A 411 2.90 -3.28 17.98
N HIS A 412 2.55 -2.08 18.45
CA HIS A 412 1.18 -1.62 18.65
C HIS A 412 0.30 -1.60 17.39
N SER A 413 0.85 -1.27 16.22
CA SER A 413 0.08 -1.25 14.96
C SER A 413 -0.25 -2.66 14.48
N ALA A 414 0.72 -3.59 14.58
CA ALA A 414 0.51 -5.00 14.29
C ALA A 414 -0.54 -5.65 15.21
N LEU A 415 -0.49 -5.36 16.51
CA LEU A 415 -1.45 -5.89 17.48
C LEU A 415 -2.88 -5.37 17.23
N ALA A 416 -3.02 -4.08 16.93
CA ALA A 416 -4.32 -3.48 16.62
C ALA A 416 -4.97 -4.11 15.39
N GLU A 417 -4.16 -4.38 14.36
CA GLU A 417 -4.62 -5.04 13.16
C GLU A 417 -4.95 -6.52 13.38
N ALA A 418 -4.08 -7.27 14.08
CA ALA A 418 -4.31 -8.66 14.44
C ALA A 418 -5.65 -8.85 15.16
N ARG A 419 -5.95 -7.99 16.16
CA ARG A 419 -7.23 -8.00 16.87
C ARG A 419 -8.42 -7.63 15.98
N LEU A 420 -8.19 -6.83 14.95
CA LEU A 420 -9.27 -6.35 14.10
C LEU A 420 -9.61 -7.33 12.98
N LEU A 421 -8.60 -7.88 12.30
CA LEU A 421 -8.76 -8.83 11.21
C LEU A 421 -9.03 -10.25 11.70
N GLN A 422 -8.59 -10.59 12.93
CA GLN A 422 -8.62 -11.94 13.47
C GLN A 422 -7.80 -12.93 12.60
N PRO A 423 -7.53 -14.16 13.03
CA PRO A 423 -6.68 -15.08 12.26
C PRO A 423 -7.19 -15.31 10.83
N SER A 424 -8.51 -15.34 10.62
CA SER A 424 -9.12 -15.53 9.29
C SER A 424 -8.87 -14.37 8.33
N GLY A 425 -9.00 -13.11 8.79
CA GLY A 425 -8.70 -11.94 7.97
C GLY A 425 -7.20 -11.81 7.67
N ILE A 426 -6.34 -12.25 8.59
CA ILE A 426 -4.90 -12.36 8.34
C ILE A 426 -4.59 -13.40 7.27
N LEU A 427 -5.20 -14.59 7.35
CA LEU A 427 -5.00 -15.64 6.36
C LEU A 427 -5.44 -15.18 4.95
N GLN A 428 -6.58 -14.49 4.86
CA GLN A 428 -7.03 -13.85 3.62
C GLN A 428 -6.05 -12.78 3.13
N SER A 429 -5.46 -12.01 4.04
CA SER A 429 -4.43 -11.03 3.68
C SER A 429 -3.19 -11.70 3.10
N LEU A 430 -2.71 -12.79 3.71
CA LEU A 430 -1.56 -13.56 3.23
C LEU A 430 -1.82 -14.19 1.85
N TYR A 431 -3.03 -14.67 1.60
CA TYR A 431 -3.43 -15.14 0.27
C TYR A 431 -3.43 -14.00 -0.74
N SER A 432 -4.01 -12.85 -0.38
CA SER A 432 -4.14 -11.73 -1.30
C SER A 432 -2.80 -11.10 -1.74
N ILE A 433 -1.74 -11.26 -0.95
CA ILE A 433 -0.39 -10.78 -1.31
C ILE A 433 0.47 -11.85 -2.00
N GLY A 434 -0.08 -13.04 -2.22
CA GLY A 434 0.60 -14.17 -2.86
C GLY A 434 1.61 -14.87 -1.97
N PHE A 435 1.49 -14.74 -0.63
CA PHE A 435 2.33 -15.46 0.31
C PHE A 435 1.87 -16.92 0.46
N ILE A 436 0.55 -17.16 0.43
CA ILE A 436 -0.04 -18.51 0.37
C ILE A 436 -0.90 -18.68 -0.87
N GLY A 437 -0.99 -19.91 -1.35
CA GLY A 437 -1.92 -20.36 -2.37
C GLY A 437 -2.91 -21.36 -1.80
N VAL A 438 -4.01 -21.59 -2.51
CA VAL A 438 -5.06 -22.54 -2.13
C VAL A 438 -5.19 -23.61 -3.19
N HIS A 439 -5.32 -24.85 -2.74
CA HIS A 439 -5.53 -25.99 -3.64
C HIS A 439 -6.95 -25.93 -4.24
N ASP A 440 -7.04 -25.80 -5.56
CA ASP A 440 -8.28 -26.01 -6.30
C ASP A 440 -8.46 -27.49 -6.64
N SER A 441 -9.56 -28.06 -6.15
CA SER A 441 -9.89 -29.47 -6.37
C SER A 441 -10.25 -29.79 -7.83
N ASN A 442 -10.66 -28.79 -8.62
CA ASN A 442 -11.05 -29.01 -10.02
C ASN A 442 -9.84 -29.09 -10.94
N SER A 443 -8.88 -28.17 -10.77
CA SER A 443 -7.64 -28.15 -11.53
C SER A 443 -6.54 -29.03 -10.92
N SER A 444 -6.76 -29.57 -9.72
CA SER A 444 -5.73 -30.23 -8.89
C SER A 444 -4.49 -29.36 -8.75
N SER A 445 -4.68 -28.04 -8.64
CA SER A 445 -3.61 -27.06 -8.75
C SER A 445 -3.68 -26.04 -7.60
N TYR A 446 -2.55 -25.59 -7.08
CA TYR A 446 -2.48 -24.46 -6.17
C TYR A 446 -2.57 -23.15 -6.96
N SER A 447 -3.62 -22.38 -6.70
CA SER A 447 -3.76 -21.01 -7.19
C SER A 447 -3.18 -20.02 -6.19
N PHE A 448 -2.29 -19.14 -6.66
CA PHE A 448 -1.73 -18.05 -5.87
C PHE A 448 -2.30 -16.72 -6.32
N CYS A 449 -2.84 -15.96 -5.37
CA CYS A 449 -3.39 -14.65 -5.63
C CYS A 449 -2.34 -13.57 -5.43
N HIS A 450 -1.84 -13.01 -6.51
CA HIS A 450 -0.85 -11.93 -6.47
C HIS A 450 -1.45 -10.54 -6.60
N ASP A 451 -2.78 -10.49 -6.59
CA ASP A 451 -3.53 -9.32 -7.03
C ASP A 451 -4.25 -8.58 -5.89
N GLY A 452 -4.17 -9.04 -4.64
CA GLY A 452 -4.83 -8.38 -3.53
C GLY A 452 -6.32 -8.74 -3.40
N ARG A 453 -6.86 -9.67 -4.21
CA ARG A 453 -8.17 -10.27 -3.97
C ARG A 453 -8.12 -11.06 -2.68
N THR A 454 -9.08 -10.81 -1.81
CA THR A 454 -9.50 -11.83 -0.86
C THR A 454 -10.20 -12.95 -1.63
N PRO A 455 -10.03 -14.22 -1.24
CA PRO A 455 -10.74 -15.31 -1.89
C PRO A 455 -12.26 -15.06 -1.84
N ASP A 456 -12.97 -15.35 -2.93
CA ASP A 456 -14.43 -15.09 -3.06
C ASP A 456 -15.25 -15.80 -1.97
N LYS A 457 -14.67 -16.85 -1.37
CA LYS A 457 -15.17 -17.57 -0.21
C LYS A 457 -14.12 -17.51 0.90
N GLY A 458 -14.58 -17.40 2.14
CA GLY A 458 -13.71 -17.63 3.29
C GLY A 458 -13.17 -19.05 3.28
N PHE A 459 -11.97 -19.23 3.83
CA PHE A 459 -11.35 -20.55 3.94
C PHE A 459 -12.22 -21.50 4.76
N SER A 460 -12.41 -22.70 4.26
CA SER A 460 -12.91 -23.83 5.03
C SER A 460 -11.77 -24.47 5.82
N ASP A 461 -12.07 -25.07 6.98
CA ASP A 461 -11.04 -25.64 7.87
C ASP A 461 -10.16 -26.73 7.21
N LEU A 462 -10.70 -27.39 6.18
CA LEU A 462 -10.07 -28.48 5.43
C LEU A 462 -9.37 -28.00 4.16
N ASP A 463 -9.49 -26.72 3.80
CA ASP A 463 -8.81 -26.18 2.63
C ASP A 463 -7.31 -26.37 2.79
N LYS A 464 -6.67 -26.95 1.78
CA LYS A 464 -5.22 -27.08 1.74
C LYS A 464 -4.62 -25.78 1.26
N ILE A 465 -3.65 -25.30 2.02
CA ILE A 465 -2.87 -24.12 1.68
C ILE A 465 -1.40 -24.50 1.49
N LEU A 466 -0.74 -23.77 0.59
CA LEU A 466 0.68 -23.91 0.32
C LEU A 466 1.35 -22.55 0.48
N ILE A 467 2.40 -22.46 1.28
CA ILE A 467 3.26 -21.28 1.30
C ILE A 467 3.97 -21.21 -0.04
N HIS A 468 4.09 -20.02 -0.64
CA HIS A 468 4.69 -19.90 -1.96
C HIS A 468 6.15 -20.43 -1.95
N PRO A 469 6.52 -21.33 -2.89
CA PRO A 469 7.83 -22.00 -2.91
C PRO A 469 9.05 -21.08 -2.84
N CYS A 470 8.94 -19.88 -3.43
CA CYS A 470 10.02 -18.89 -3.36
C CYS A 470 10.40 -18.44 -1.93
N TYR A 471 9.57 -18.69 -0.91
CA TYR A 471 9.85 -18.32 0.48
C TYR A 471 10.35 -19.48 1.35
N TRP A 472 10.35 -20.72 0.85
CA TRP A 472 10.61 -21.91 1.67
C TRP A 472 11.99 -21.89 2.31
N LEU A 473 13.02 -21.59 1.52
CA LEU A 473 14.40 -21.52 2.00
C LEU A 473 14.59 -20.36 2.99
N GLY A 474 13.97 -19.22 2.73
CA GLY A 474 14.03 -18.04 3.62
C GLY A 474 13.32 -18.25 4.96
N LEU A 475 12.29 -19.10 4.98
CA LEU A 475 11.58 -19.51 6.19
C LEU A 475 12.11 -20.81 6.80
N ASN A 476 13.12 -21.44 6.19
CA ASN A 476 13.66 -22.72 6.60
C ASN A 476 12.59 -23.81 6.77
N LEU A 477 11.70 -23.96 5.78
CA LEU A 477 10.62 -24.96 5.83
C LEU A 477 11.14 -26.38 5.61
N SER A 478 10.35 -27.38 6.01
CA SER A 478 10.71 -28.81 5.97
C SER A 478 11.02 -29.36 4.56
N LYS A 479 10.48 -28.73 3.50
CA LYS A 479 10.77 -29.06 2.10
C LYS A 479 11.47 -27.90 1.41
N ASN A 480 12.39 -28.27 0.50
CA ASN A 480 13.19 -27.32 -0.29
C ASN A 480 12.85 -27.33 -1.79
N ALA A 481 12.02 -28.28 -2.26
CA ALA A 481 11.60 -28.40 -3.66
C ALA A 481 10.21 -29.04 -3.77
N LEU A 482 9.45 -28.63 -4.78
CA LEU A 482 8.19 -29.29 -5.17
C LEU A 482 8.49 -30.67 -5.75
N THR A 483 7.59 -31.63 -5.57
CA THR A 483 7.62 -32.88 -6.33
C THR A 483 7.23 -32.63 -7.80
N GLU A 484 7.62 -33.53 -8.71
CA GLU A 484 7.49 -33.32 -10.17
C GLU A 484 6.06 -33.04 -10.66
N GLY A 485 5.02 -33.45 -9.92
CA GLY A 485 3.62 -33.10 -10.21
C GLY A 485 3.19 -31.75 -9.65
N GLU A 486 3.57 -31.44 -8.40
CA GLU A 486 3.19 -30.20 -7.69
C GLU A 486 3.73 -28.92 -8.39
N ALA A 487 4.78 -29.03 -9.21
CA ALA A 487 5.33 -27.90 -9.97
C ALA A 487 4.47 -27.50 -11.19
N GLU A 488 3.75 -28.45 -11.80
CA GLU A 488 2.80 -28.17 -12.88
C GLU A 488 1.46 -27.65 -12.34
N GLU A 489 1.24 -27.84 -11.04
CA GLU A 489 0.05 -27.48 -10.28
C GLU A 489 0.09 -26.03 -9.77
N ILE A 490 1.14 -25.23 -10.02
CA ILE A 490 1.17 -23.83 -9.58
C ILE A 490 0.67 -22.93 -10.72
N ASN A 491 -0.60 -22.53 -10.64
CA ASN A 491 -1.15 -21.48 -11.47
C ASN A 491 -1.06 -20.16 -10.71
N ASP A 492 -0.07 -19.33 -11.04
CA ASP A 492 -0.16 -17.91 -10.69
C ASP A 492 -1.28 -17.30 -11.56
N GLU A 493 -2.51 -17.31 -11.07
CA GLU A 493 -3.64 -16.67 -11.76
C GLU A 493 -3.47 -15.14 -11.67
N TYR A 494 -3.14 -14.51 -12.81
CA TYR A 494 -3.02 -13.05 -12.93
C TYR A 494 -4.31 -12.36 -13.39
N ASP A 495 -5.42 -13.10 -13.50
CA ASP A 495 -6.63 -12.64 -14.16
C ASP A 495 -7.57 -11.86 -13.21
N ILE A 496 -7.70 -10.54 -13.47
CA ILE A 496 -8.89 -9.67 -13.28
C ILE A 496 -9.05 -8.94 -11.89
N LYS A 497 -9.97 -7.97 -11.85
CA LYS A 497 -10.42 -6.99 -10.81
C LYS A 497 -10.23 -7.32 -9.32
N VAL A 498 -9.55 -6.43 -8.58
CA VAL A 498 -9.40 -6.56 -7.12
C VAL A 498 -10.12 -5.48 -6.33
N GLN A 499 -10.87 -5.94 -5.33
CA GLN A 499 -11.31 -5.17 -4.17
C GLN A 499 -10.44 -5.59 -2.97
N SER A 500 -9.63 -4.68 -2.42
CA SER A 500 -8.96 -4.92 -1.14
C SER A 500 -10.00 -4.80 -0.03
N CYS A 501 -10.46 -5.93 0.49
CA CYS A 501 -11.49 -5.96 1.51
C CYS A 501 -10.97 -5.59 2.90
N ASN A 502 -9.67 -5.45 3.19
CA ASN A 502 -9.20 -5.20 4.56
C ASN A 502 -9.84 -3.97 5.22
N PRO A 503 -9.95 -2.80 4.56
CA PRO A 503 -10.69 -1.66 5.10
C PRO A 503 -12.20 -1.88 5.18
N GLN A 504 -12.74 -2.76 4.33
CA GLN A 504 -14.15 -3.16 4.29
C GLN A 504 -14.48 -4.13 5.41
N ILE A 505 -13.68 -5.18 5.64
CA ILE A 505 -13.71 -6.11 6.77
C ILE A 505 -13.56 -5.31 8.07
N ARG A 506 -12.63 -4.36 8.11
CA ARG A 506 -12.45 -3.40 9.21
C ARG A 506 -13.71 -2.60 9.48
N SER A 507 -14.26 -1.97 8.45
CA SER A 507 -15.48 -1.17 8.54
C SER A 507 -16.68 -2.02 8.97
N THR A 508 -16.80 -3.24 8.44
CA THR A 508 -17.85 -4.21 8.74
C THR A 508 -17.75 -4.71 10.18
N LYS A 509 -16.57 -5.11 10.65
CA LYS A 509 -16.37 -5.57 12.03
C LYS A 509 -16.62 -4.46 13.03
N ILE A 510 -16.11 -3.25 12.78
CA ILE A 510 -16.43 -2.06 13.58
C ILE A 510 -17.94 -1.77 13.55
N GLY A 511 -18.59 -1.90 12.39
CA GLY A 511 -20.03 -1.78 12.24
C GLY A 511 -20.81 -2.81 13.06
N GLN A 512 -20.35 -4.06 13.08
CA GLN A 512 -20.93 -5.14 13.87
C GLN A 512 -20.82 -4.85 15.38
N VAL A 513 -19.64 -4.48 15.88
CA VAL A 513 -19.43 -4.13 17.30
C VAL A 513 -20.32 -2.96 17.72
N ILE A 514 -20.46 -1.93 16.86
CA ILE A 514 -21.37 -0.81 17.14
C ILE A 514 -22.82 -1.30 17.18
N SER A 515 -23.25 -2.13 16.23
CA SER A 515 -24.63 -2.63 16.16
C SER A 515 -25.00 -3.60 17.29
N GLN A 516 -24.02 -4.27 17.90
CA GLN A 516 -24.25 -5.16 19.05
C GLN A 516 -24.73 -4.37 20.27
N LEU A 517 -24.23 -3.14 20.49
CA LEU A 517 -24.64 -2.30 21.62
C LEU A 517 -26.15 -2.04 21.64
N ASP A 518 -26.75 -1.88 20.46
CA ASP A 518 -28.19 -1.63 20.28
C ASP A 518 -29.06 -2.85 20.62
N ARG A 519 -28.46 -4.06 20.62
CA ARG A 519 -29.15 -5.32 20.95
C ARG A 519 -29.10 -5.67 22.43
N ILE A 520 -28.21 -5.04 23.20
CA ILE A 520 -28.03 -5.32 24.63
C ILE A 520 -29.13 -4.58 25.42
N PRO A 521 -30.00 -5.28 26.17
CA PRO A 521 -31.03 -4.67 27.01
C PRO A 521 -30.41 -3.74 28.07
N LEU A 522 -31.06 -2.61 28.37
CA LEU A 522 -30.59 -1.68 29.39
C LEU A 522 -30.94 -2.20 30.80
N GLY A 523 -30.02 -2.03 31.74
CA GLY A 523 -30.16 -2.50 33.13
C GLY A 523 -29.60 -3.91 33.35
N HIS A 524 -29.96 -4.50 34.49
CA HIS A 524 -29.31 -5.72 35.00
C HIS A 524 -29.40 -6.94 34.09
N GLU A 525 -30.42 -7.03 33.26
CA GLU A 525 -30.60 -8.14 32.32
C GLU A 525 -29.46 -8.21 31.30
N GLY A 526 -28.92 -7.07 30.87
CA GLY A 526 -27.83 -6.98 29.89
C GLY A 526 -26.44 -6.72 30.49
N ASP A 527 -26.27 -6.69 31.83
CA ASP A 527 -25.01 -6.28 32.48
C ASP A 527 -23.79 -7.08 31.97
N ARG A 528 -23.91 -8.41 31.89
CA ARG A 528 -22.81 -9.29 31.42
C ARG A 528 -22.46 -9.08 29.95
N GLU A 529 -23.48 -8.92 29.11
CA GLU A 529 -23.29 -8.67 27.68
C GLU A 529 -22.67 -7.29 27.45
N PHE A 530 -23.10 -6.28 28.22
CA PHE A 530 -22.54 -4.94 28.20
C PHE A 530 -21.08 -4.91 28.66
N GLU A 531 -20.74 -5.66 29.70
CA GLU A 531 -19.35 -5.79 30.16
C GLU A 531 -18.47 -6.44 29.09
N SER A 532 -18.93 -7.53 28.47
CA SER A 532 -18.22 -8.19 27.35
C SER A 532 -18.05 -7.24 26.16
N TRP A 533 -19.07 -6.46 25.85
CA TRP A 533 -19.02 -5.45 24.79
C TRP A 533 -18.03 -4.32 25.12
N CYS A 534 -17.97 -3.88 26.38
CA CYS A 534 -16.99 -2.90 26.85
C CYS A 534 -15.57 -3.44 26.70
N LEU A 535 -15.33 -4.70 27.07
CA LEU A 535 -14.03 -5.36 26.93
C LEU A 535 -13.59 -5.42 25.47
N GLU A 536 -14.46 -5.88 24.56
CA GLU A 536 -14.17 -5.93 23.12
C GLU A 536 -13.89 -4.52 22.56
N SER A 537 -14.73 -3.55 22.91
CA SER A 537 -14.57 -2.16 22.48
C SER A 537 -13.25 -1.54 22.96
N LEU A 538 -12.88 -1.74 24.23
CA LEU A 538 -11.61 -1.25 24.79
C LEU A 538 -10.41 -1.95 24.15
N ARG A 539 -10.50 -3.25 23.88
CA ARG A 539 -9.44 -4.02 23.20
C ARG A 539 -9.18 -3.52 21.78
N ILE A 540 -10.20 -3.01 21.10
CA ILE A 540 -10.08 -2.41 19.77
C ILE A 540 -9.59 -0.95 19.87
N VAL A 541 -10.25 -0.12 20.68
CA VAL A 541 -9.95 1.33 20.82
C VAL A 541 -8.54 1.57 21.38
N PHE A 542 -8.15 0.80 22.39
CA PHE A 542 -6.88 0.98 23.09
C PHE A 542 -5.85 -0.10 22.76
N ALA A 543 -6.01 -0.83 21.63
CA ALA A 543 -5.08 -1.87 21.21
C ALA A 543 -3.61 -1.40 21.16
N ALA A 544 -3.40 -0.16 20.70
CA ALA A 544 -2.07 0.44 20.58
C ALA A 544 -1.56 1.10 21.88
N HIS A 545 -2.34 1.05 22.96
CA HIS A 545 -2.17 1.92 24.11
C HIS A 545 -2.11 1.17 25.44
N LEU A 546 -2.95 0.15 25.58
CA LEU A 546 -3.08 -0.68 26.77
C LEU A 546 -2.81 -2.13 26.40
N ILE A 547 -2.00 -2.81 27.22
CA ILE A 547 -1.69 -4.24 27.11
C ILE A 547 -2.39 -5.02 28.24
N ASN A 548 -2.52 -6.35 28.11
CA ASN A 548 -3.16 -7.20 29.12
C ASN A 548 -4.56 -6.73 29.57
N ILE A 549 -5.42 -6.33 28.63
CA ILE A 549 -6.79 -5.91 28.95
C ILE A 549 -7.62 -7.15 29.27
N GLN A 550 -7.94 -7.35 30.55
CA GLN A 550 -8.60 -8.53 31.06
C GLN A 550 -9.82 -8.19 31.93
N PRO A 551 -10.88 -9.01 31.87
CA PRO A 551 -12.00 -8.90 32.79
C PRO A 551 -11.64 -9.52 34.15
N HIS A 552 -12.23 -9.01 35.24
CA HIS A 552 -12.18 -9.60 36.59
C HIS A 552 -10.79 -10.10 37.04
N PRO A 553 -9.71 -9.28 36.98
CA PRO A 553 -8.35 -9.74 37.34
C PRO A 553 -8.23 -10.25 38.78
N ASN A 554 -9.19 -9.89 39.65
CA ASN A 554 -9.25 -10.25 41.06
C ASN A 554 -10.52 -11.05 41.40
N GLY A 555 -10.94 -12.01 40.56
CA GLY A 555 -12.23 -12.73 40.70
C GLY A 555 -12.51 -13.37 42.08
N ALA A 556 -11.49 -13.62 42.91
CA ALA A 556 -11.61 -14.16 44.26
C ALA A 556 -11.69 -13.11 45.39
N ALA A 557 -11.52 -11.81 45.11
CA ALA A 557 -11.54 -10.74 46.10
C ALA A 557 -12.95 -10.15 46.29
N VAL A 558 -13.22 -9.60 47.47
CA VAL A 558 -14.50 -8.93 47.83
C VAL A 558 -14.77 -7.71 46.96
N GLN A 559 -13.72 -7.05 46.46
CA GLN A 559 -13.77 -5.91 45.54
C GLN A 559 -13.40 -6.38 44.12
N ARG A 560 -14.40 -6.83 43.36
CA ARG A 560 -14.23 -7.24 41.96
C ARG A 560 -14.18 -6.01 41.06
N ARG A 561 -13.12 -5.93 40.26
CA ARG A 561 -12.92 -4.90 39.24
C ARG A 561 -13.39 -5.47 37.90
N ASP A 562 -14.18 -4.72 37.15
CA ASP A 562 -14.76 -5.21 35.90
C ASP A 562 -13.67 -5.42 34.84
N ILE A 563 -12.97 -4.37 34.41
CA ILE A 563 -11.94 -4.47 33.37
C ILE A 563 -10.68 -3.70 33.79
N VAL A 564 -9.51 -4.31 33.61
CA VAL A 564 -8.21 -3.66 33.86
C VAL A 564 -7.28 -3.83 32.67
N GLY A 565 -6.58 -2.76 32.31
CA GLY A 565 -5.51 -2.77 31.31
C GLY A 565 -4.22 -2.18 31.85
N THR A 566 -3.08 -2.69 31.39
CA THR A 566 -1.75 -2.14 31.74
C THR A 566 -1.38 -1.00 30.80
N ASN A 567 -1.08 0.16 31.36
CA ASN A 567 -0.61 1.32 30.62
C ASN A 567 0.86 1.14 30.20
N ASN A 568 1.13 1.14 28.89
CA ASN A 568 2.48 1.02 28.33
C ASN A 568 3.08 2.37 27.86
N GLU A 569 2.46 3.51 28.21
CA GLU A 569 2.96 4.85 27.85
C GLU A 569 3.14 5.07 26.33
N GLY A 570 2.36 4.33 25.53
CA GLY A 570 2.47 4.27 24.06
C GLY A 570 2.02 5.54 23.32
N SER A 571 1.34 6.47 24.00
CA SER A 571 0.87 7.73 23.40
C SER A 571 1.00 8.94 24.35
N THR A 572 0.74 10.14 23.83
CA THR A 572 0.84 11.37 24.63
C THR A 572 -0.18 11.40 25.77
N PHE A 573 -1.41 10.94 25.52
CA PHE A 573 -2.43 10.82 26.57
C PHE A 573 -2.01 9.85 27.66
N TRP A 574 -1.54 8.65 27.30
CA TRP A 574 -1.24 7.61 28.28
C TRP A 574 0.05 7.87 29.07
N ARG A 575 1.04 8.56 28.48
CA ARG A 575 2.18 9.13 29.22
C ARG A 575 1.73 10.14 30.25
N ARG A 576 0.80 11.03 29.88
CA ARG A 576 0.22 12.02 30.80
C ARG A 576 -0.54 11.33 31.94
N VAL A 577 -1.35 10.32 31.64
CA VAL A 577 -2.08 9.53 32.66
C VAL A 577 -1.10 8.87 33.64
N PHE A 578 0.01 8.32 33.16
CA PHE A 578 1.04 7.75 34.05
C PHE A 578 1.77 8.83 34.85
N ALA A 579 2.21 9.91 34.21
CA ALA A 579 2.98 10.97 34.85
C ALA A 579 2.20 11.71 35.94
N ASP A 580 0.97 12.12 35.62
CA ASP A 580 0.15 13.00 36.46
C ASP A 580 -0.63 12.22 37.51
N TYR A 581 -1.16 11.04 37.15
CA TYR A 581 -2.05 10.25 38.02
C TYR A 581 -1.42 8.96 38.55
N LYS A 582 -0.18 8.63 38.16
CA LYS A 582 0.55 7.40 38.57
C LYS A 582 -0.20 6.10 38.23
N CYS A 583 -1.01 6.13 37.17
CA CYS A 583 -1.82 4.99 36.74
C CYS A 583 -1.03 4.08 35.81
N ARG A 584 -0.48 3.00 36.37
CA ARG A 584 0.13 1.90 35.59
C ARG A 584 -0.90 0.83 35.24
N GLN A 585 -1.85 0.58 36.14
CA GLN A 585 -3.00 -0.31 35.91
C GLN A 585 -4.27 0.53 35.82
N VAL A 586 -4.87 0.58 34.64
CA VAL A 586 -6.04 1.42 34.34
C VAL A 586 -7.30 0.62 34.58
N VAL A 587 -8.21 1.16 35.40
CA VAL A 587 -9.47 0.50 35.75
C VAL A 587 -10.61 1.10 34.93
N PHE A 588 -11.42 0.22 34.34
CA PHE A 588 -12.68 0.53 33.68
C PHE A 588 -13.80 -0.23 34.39
N ASP A 589 -14.80 0.50 34.89
CA ASP A 589 -15.97 -0.02 35.60
C ASP A 589 -17.19 0.13 34.69
N ALA A 590 -17.89 -0.97 34.37
CA ALA A 590 -18.92 -1.01 33.35
C ALA A 590 -20.32 -1.05 33.99
N LYS A 591 -21.14 -0.01 33.72
CA LYS A 591 -22.50 0.14 34.26
C LYS A 591 -23.52 0.21 33.13
N ASN A 592 -24.38 -0.79 32.99
CA ASN A 592 -25.35 -0.84 31.90
C ASN A 592 -26.60 0.02 32.12
N TYR A 593 -26.43 1.23 32.64
CA TYR A 593 -27.51 2.19 32.88
C TYR A 593 -27.01 3.62 32.67
N LYS A 594 -27.93 4.59 32.60
CA LYS A 594 -27.61 5.99 32.25
C LYS A 594 -27.13 6.79 33.46
N ASP A 595 -27.96 6.87 34.48
CA ASP A 595 -27.70 7.71 35.65
C ASP A 595 -26.78 6.99 36.64
N LEU A 596 -25.64 7.61 36.95
CA LEU A 596 -24.69 7.10 37.93
C LEU A 596 -25.01 7.65 39.32
N GLY A 597 -24.91 6.80 40.34
CA GLY A 597 -25.11 7.16 41.74
C GLY A 597 -23.79 7.31 42.52
N PRO A 598 -23.88 7.74 43.79
CA PRO A 598 -22.71 7.90 44.65
C PRO A 598 -22.01 6.57 44.99
N SER A 599 -22.75 5.46 44.97
CA SER A 599 -22.21 4.11 45.19
C SER A 599 -21.14 3.75 44.18
N GLU A 600 -21.36 4.08 42.91
CA GLU A 600 -20.51 3.74 41.77
C GLU A 600 -19.20 4.53 41.84
N TYR A 601 -19.28 5.84 42.09
CA TYR A 601 -18.08 6.67 42.27
C TYR A 601 -17.24 6.23 43.47
N ARG A 602 -17.88 5.88 44.60
CA ARG A 602 -17.16 5.36 45.78
C ARG A 602 -16.55 3.98 45.53
N GLN A 603 -17.26 3.11 44.84
CA GLN A 603 -16.77 1.79 44.46
C GLN A 603 -15.51 1.91 43.61
N LEU A 604 -15.55 2.69 42.53
CA LEU A 604 -14.39 2.89 41.68
C LEU A 604 -13.24 3.59 42.41
N GLN A 605 -13.54 4.61 43.23
CA GLN A 605 -12.53 5.30 44.05
C GLN A 605 -11.76 4.32 44.93
N SER A 606 -12.43 3.33 45.52
CA SER A 606 -11.80 2.32 46.38
C SER A 606 -10.75 1.47 45.63
N TYR A 607 -10.84 1.39 44.30
CA TYR A 607 -9.91 0.64 43.47
C TYR A 607 -8.64 1.42 43.12
N LEU A 608 -8.66 2.75 43.25
CA LEU A 608 -7.61 3.68 42.81
C LEU A 608 -6.54 3.88 43.90
N VAL A 609 -5.78 2.81 44.15
CA VAL A 609 -4.66 2.78 45.10
C VAL A 609 -3.46 2.03 44.53
N GLY A 610 -2.26 2.32 45.05
CA GLY A 610 -1.04 1.63 44.64
C GLY A 610 -0.76 1.75 43.14
N SER A 611 -0.58 0.61 42.45
CA SER A 611 -0.29 0.56 41.02
C SER A 611 -1.44 1.01 40.11
N TYR A 612 -2.67 1.08 40.64
CA TYR A 612 -3.83 1.58 39.92
C TYR A 612 -3.88 3.12 39.86
N GLY A 613 -3.02 3.80 40.64
CA GLY A 613 -2.87 5.25 40.63
C GLY A 613 -4.13 5.98 41.10
N LYS A 614 -4.35 7.18 40.57
CA LYS A 614 -5.38 8.14 40.97
C LYS A 614 -6.36 8.49 39.85
N LEU A 615 -6.51 7.64 38.83
CA LEU A 615 -7.43 7.87 37.72
C LEU A 615 -8.14 6.56 37.33
N GLY A 616 -9.46 6.62 37.20
CA GLY A 616 -10.29 5.51 36.74
C GLY A 616 -11.40 5.96 35.80
N PHE A 617 -11.96 5.01 35.05
CA PHE A 617 -13.03 5.27 34.09
C PHE A 617 -14.31 4.52 34.45
N ILE A 618 -15.45 5.19 34.32
CA ILE A 618 -16.79 4.56 34.38
C ILE A 618 -17.38 4.56 32.98
N ILE A 619 -17.72 3.38 32.46
CA ILE A 619 -18.41 3.22 31.18
C ILE A 619 -19.89 3.04 31.45
N ASN A 620 -20.73 3.92 30.90
CA ASN A 620 -22.17 3.89 31.13
C ASN A 620 -23.00 4.05 29.85
N ARG A 621 -24.34 3.92 29.94
CA ARG A 621 -25.27 4.04 28.80
C ARG A 621 -25.71 5.48 28.49
N ASP A 622 -25.08 6.47 29.10
CA ASP A 622 -25.39 7.89 28.87
C ASP A 622 -25.09 8.31 27.41
N LEU A 623 -25.71 9.39 26.96
CA LEU A 623 -25.57 9.92 25.60
C LEU A 623 -24.51 11.04 25.51
N ASP A 624 -24.14 11.64 26.64
CA ASP A 624 -23.20 12.75 26.70
C ASP A 624 -22.01 12.44 27.64
N GLU A 625 -20.81 12.76 27.16
CA GLU A 625 -19.55 12.70 27.91
C GLU A 625 -19.39 13.85 28.93
N ASN A 626 -20.19 14.91 28.81
CA ASN A 626 -20.16 16.05 29.72
C ASN A 626 -20.75 15.72 31.11
N LEU A 627 -20.22 16.40 32.12
CA LEU A 627 -20.76 16.37 33.49
C LEU A 627 -21.84 17.45 33.64
N HIS A 628 -22.98 17.08 34.23
CA HIS A 628 -24.06 18.01 34.54
C HIS A 628 -24.03 18.44 36.01
N ASN A 629 -24.33 19.73 36.27
CA ASN A 629 -24.40 20.30 37.62
C ASN A 629 -25.43 19.56 38.49
N GLY A 630 -25.09 19.26 39.75
CA GLY A 630 -25.99 18.60 40.70
C GLY A 630 -26.07 17.07 40.59
N LYS A 631 -25.39 16.46 39.60
CA LYS A 631 -25.31 15.01 39.40
C LYS A 631 -23.85 14.55 39.50
N ASP A 632 -23.27 14.13 38.38
CA ASP A 632 -21.93 13.56 38.28
C ASP A 632 -20.83 14.56 38.71
N LEU A 633 -21.03 15.86 38.45
CA LEU A 633 -20.01 16.89 38.68
C LEU A 633 -19.65 17.02 40.16
N ASP A 634 -20.65 16.98 41.04
CA ASP A 634 -20.43 17.17 42.48
C ASP A 634 -19.67 15.98 43.06
N TRP A 635 -19.99 14.77 42.62
CA TRP A 635 -19.27 13.55 43.03
C TRP A 635 -17.84 13.49 42.49
N VAL A 636 -17.60 13.88 41.24
CA VAL A 636 -16.24 13.98 40.69
C VAL A 636 -15.41 14.99 41.48
N LYS A 637 -16.00 16.14 41.85
CA LYS A 637 -15.34 17.15 42.71
C LYS A 637 -15.07 16.62 44.11
N GLU A 638 -16.04 15.96 44.74
CA GLU A 638 -15.90 15.39 46.08
C GLU A 638 -14.77 14.35 46.12
N VAL A 639 -14.77 13.40 45.18
CA VAL A 639 -13.73 12.35 45.10
C VAL A 639 -12.35 12.96 44.83
N TYR A 640 -12.27 13.97 43.96
CA TYR A 640 -11.01 14.65 43.66
C TYR A 640 -10.49 15.47 44.84
N GLN A 641 -11.34 16.25 45.52
CA GLN A 641 -10.94 17.06 46.67
C GLN A 641 -10.61 16.22 47.90
N GLY A 642 -11.36 15.14 48.15
CA GLY A 642 -11.19 14.27 49.31
C GLY A 642 -10.02 13.30 49.18
N HIS A 643 -9.80 12.74 47.98
CA HIS A 643 -8.84 11.63 47.79
C HIS A 643 -7.77 11.92 46.72
N GLY A 644 -7.88 13.02 45.99
CA GLY A 644 -6.99 13.34 44.87
C GLY A 644 -7.16 12.41 43.67
N SER A 645 -8.25 11.63 43.63
CA SER A 645 -8.55 10.68 42.56
C SER A 645 -9.49 11.30 41.53
N LEU A 646 -9.24 11.08 40.26
CA LEU A 646 -10.07 11.54 39.15
C LEU A 646 -10.86 10.37 38.58
N ILE A 647 -12.18 10.49 38.58
CA ILE A 647 -13.07 9.53 37.91
C ILE A 647 -13.60 10.19 36.64
N VAL A 648 -13.39 9.54 35.49
CA VAL A 648 -13.80 10.05 34.17
C VAL A 648 -14.93 9.18 33.63
N LYS A 649 -16.06 9.81 33.31
CA LYS A 649 -17.19 9.18 32.62
C LYS A 649 -16.84 8.97 31.14
N LEU A 650 -16.96 7.73 30.66
CA LEU A 650 -16.77 7.32 29.26
C LEU A 650 -18.05 6.63 28.76
N PRO A 651 -19.05 7.39 28.30
CA PRO A 651 -20.29 6.78 27.83
C PRO A 651 -20.04 5.81 26.66
N ALA A 652 -20.82 4.74 26.56
CA ALA A 652 -20.74 3.75 25.48
C ALA A 652 -20.84 4.42 24.10
N LYS A 653 -21.64 5.49 23.99
CA LYS A 653 -21.73 6.31 22.76
C LYS A 653 -20.42 6.99 22.40
N PHE A 654 -19.63 7.42 23.39
CA PHE A 654 -18.29 7.97 23.16
C PHE A 654 -17.32 6.89 22.65
N LEU A 655 -17.37 5.67 23.20
CA LEU A 655 -16.62 4.53 22.67
C LEU A 655 -17.02 4.22 21.21
N CYS A 656 -18.31 4.27 20.88
CA CYS A 656 -18.77 4.16 19.49
C CYS A 656 -18.19 5.26 18.58
N LYS A 657 -18.10 6.53 19.04
CA LYS A 657 -17.43 7.60 18.30
C LYS A 657 -15.95 7.26 18.04
N LEU A 658 -15.24 6.73 19.03
CA LEU A 658 -13.85 6.31 18.88
C LEU A 658 -13.70 5.14 17.89
N LEU A 659 -14.57 4.12 17.99
CA LEU A 659 -14.63 3.00 17.05
C LEU A 659 -14.89 3.47 15.61
N GLN A 660 -15.81 4.43 15.41
CA GLN A 660 -16.06 5.00 14.07
C GLN A 660 -14.82 5.70 13.49
N LYS A 661 -14.04 6.41 14.32
CA LYS A 661 -12.79 7.05 13.86
C LYS A 661 -11.73 6.03 13.47
N LEU A 662 -11.77 4.82 14.03
CA LEU A 662 -10.89 3.71 13.65
C LEU A 662 -11.23 3.06 12.31
N ARG A 663 -12.35 3.41 11.64
CA ARG A 663 -12.63 2.91 10.29
C ARG A 663 -11.60 3.38 9.26
N SER A 664 -10.95 4.52 9.50
CA SER A 664 -9.87 5.06 8.66
C SER A 664 -8.50 4.80 9.29
N PRO A 665 -7.60 4.02 8.65
CA PRO A 665 -6.28 3.69 9.20
C PRO A 665 -5.39 4.91 9.48
N GLU A 666 -5.52 5.97 8.66
CA GLU A 666 -4.65 7.16 8.74
C GLU A 666 -4.87 8.04 9.99
N LYS A 667 -5.89 7.73 10.81
CA LYS A 667 -6.32 8.56 11.95
C LYS A 667 -6.01 7.93 13.32
N HIS A 668 -4.88 7.24 13.46
CA HIS A 668 -4.47 6.66 14.76
C HIS A 668 -4.38 7.72 15.89
N ASP A 669 -3.91 8.94 15.58
CA ASP A 669 -3.86 10.08 16.51
C ASP A 669 -5.24 10.59 16.95
N ALA A 670 -6.32 10.23 16.26
CA ALA A 670 -7.64 10.78 16.55
C ALA A 670 -8.15 10.34 17.93
N ILE A 671 -7.84 9.10 18.36
CA ILE A 671 -8.21 8.62 19.69
C ILE A 671 -7.45 9.40 20.75
N ASP A 672 -6.14 9.53 20.60
CA ASP A 672 -5.26 10.24 21.53
C ASP A 672 -5.68 11.71 21.69
N LYS A 673 -6.06 12.38 20.58
CA LYS A 673 -6.59 13.74 20.60
C LYS A 673 -7.92 13.86 21.33
N GLN A 674 -8.85 12.92 21.12
CA GLN A 674 -10.16 12.92 21.78
C GLN A 674 -10.02 12.67 23.29
N MET A 675 -9.20 11.70 23.69
CA MET A 675 -8.93 11.41 25.10
C MET A 675 -8.22 12.57 25.81
N ASN A 676 -7.23 13.19 25.18
CA ASN A 676 -6.60 14.40 25.71
C ASN A 676 -7.59 15.56 25.85
N SER A 677 -8.47 15.75 24.87
CA SER A 677 -9.51 16.79 24.94
C SER A 677 -10.49 16.53 26.08
N LEU A 678 -10.88 15.27 26.29
CA LEU A 678 -11.75 14.88 27.39
C LEU A 678 -11.09 15.17 28.74
N LEU A 679 -9.85 14.76 28.94
CA LEU A 679 -9.12 15.01 30.19
C LEU A 679 -8.87 16.50 30.43
N ASP A 680 -8.57 17.28 29.39
CA ASP A 680 -8.46 18.74 29.48
C ASP A 680 -9.78 19.39 29.93
N THR A 681 -10.93 18.89 29.47
CA THR A 681 -12.24 19.37 29.94
C THR A 681 -12.42 19.10 31.43
N TYR A 682 -12.09 17.90 31.90
CA TYR A 682 -12.18 17.57 33.33
C TYR A 682 -11.26 18.43 34.18
N GLU A 683 -10.00 18.57 33.78
CA GLU A 683 -9.03 19.37 34.53
C GLU A 683 -9.38 20.85 34.49
N ARG A 684 -9.64 21.44 33.32
CA ARG A 684 -9.76 22.91 33.18
C ARG A 684 -11.16 23.41 33.51
N ASN A 685 -12.19 22.74 33.00
CA ASN A 685 -13.56 23.24 33.08
C ASN A 685 -14.26 22.76 34.35
N TYR A 686 -14.00 21.53 34.80
CA TYR A 686 -14.69 20.96 35.96
C TYR A 686 -13.91 21.13 37.27
N LEU A 687 -12.57 20.97 37.25
CA LEU A 687 -11.73 21.01 38.44
C LEU A 687 -10.82 22.25 38.54
N SER A 688 -10.75 23.07 37.48
CA SER A 688 -9.92 24.28 37.39
C SER A 688 -8.42 24.09 37.67
N ILE A 689 -7.88 22.92 37.31
CA ILE A 689 -6.46 22.55 37.42
C ILE A 689 -5.67 23.13 36.23
N LYS A 690 -4.41 23.53 36.47
CA LYS A 690 -3.47 23.88 35.40
C LYS A 690 -3.06 22.62 34.65
N SER A 691 -3.53 22.48 33.41
CA SER A 691 -3.16 21.38 32.51
C SER A 691 -1.65 21.35 32.25
N THR A 692 -1.07 20.16 32.36
CA THR A 692 0.35 19.83 32.12
C THR A 692 0.69 19.71 30.62
N ASN A 693 -0.30 19.74 29.74
CA ASN A 693 -0.12 19.58 28.31
C ASN A 693 0.44 20.86 27.65
N THR A 694 1.73 20.86 27.28
CA THR A 694 2.36 21.89 26.45
C THR A 694 1.82 21.83 25.02
N ARG A 695 0.64 22.42 24.77
CA ARG A 695 0.22 22.72 23.39
C ARG A 695 1.24 23.70 22.78
N GLY A 696 1.91 23.29 21.70
CA GLY A 696 2.63 24.22 20.82
C GLY A 696 1.72 25.39 20.47
N LYS A 697 2.20 26.62 20.70
CA LYS A 697 1.44 27.86 20.50
C LYS A 697 0.78 27.86 19.12
N LYS A 698 -0.55 27.76 19.06
CA LYS A 698 -1.31 28.33 17.95
C LYS A 698 -1.10 29.83 17.99
N SER A 699 -0.46 30.41 16.98
CA SER A 699 -0.38 31.86 16.83
C SER A 699 -1.81 32.40 16.72
N LYS A 700 -2.24 33.14 17.75
CA LYS A 700 -3.38 34.04 17.61
C LYS A 700 -2.87 35.22 16.77
N GLN A 701 -3.23 35.26 15.49
CA GLN A 701 -3.22 36.52 14.75
C GLN A 701 -4.30 37.41 15.36
N THR A 702 -3.85 38.39 16.13
CA THR A 702 -4.65 39.48 16.65
C THR A 702 -5.13 40.29 15.45
N LYS A 703 -6.45 40.30 15.20
CA LYS A 703 -7.08 41.38 14.43
C LYS A 703 -6.89 42.66 15.23
N VAL A 704 -5.95 43.51 14.81
CA VAL A 704 -5.93 44.92 15.19
C VAL A 704 -6.82 45.62 14.18
N ALA A 705 -7.98 46.07 14.64
CA ALA A 705 -8.68 47.17 14.02
C ALA A 705 -8.02 48.45 14.54
N GLU A 706 -7.59 49.34 13.63
CA GLU A 706 -7.83 50.78 13.71
C GLU A 706 -7.13 51.53 12.57
N VAL A 707 -7.95 52.37 11.91
CA VAL A 707 -7.69 53.55 11.04
C VAL A 707 -7.11 53.31 9.65
#